data_AF-A0AA40AY37-F1
#
_entry.id   AF-A0AA40AY37-F1
#
_cell.length_a   1.000
_cell.length_b   1.000
_cell.length_c   1.000
_cell.angle_alpha   90.00
_cell.angle_beta   90.00
_cell.angle_gamma   90.00
#
_symmetry.space_group_name_H-M   'P 1'
#
loop_
_entity.id
_entity.type
_entity.pdbx_description
1 polymer ?
#
loop_
_entity_poly.entity_id
_entity_poly.type
_entity_poly.pdbx_seq_one_letter_code
_entity_poly.pdbx_strand_id
1 'polypeptide(L)'
;MAPRHPQLTLPNARPYAFQFPLATTALIIIDIQRDFVDPGGFGSIQCGNDEIFSQARAIVPNVRKVLDVFRSAGSHVIHTREGHQPDLADLPASKKFRQVSAPNGHHAMGIGDQGPMGRLLVRGEWGHDIIDELTPCPGETIIDKPGKGSFWGTNIHRILLSRGITHILFTGVTTECCVTSTLRECSDRGYQCCILDDCTQGFDAQQVTTSLDIVCGQDGLFGFVGTSSDFFAAVNESQIEATPPSTPPLLSGDGLPPIDELLALYKKGVTSPAEVVNSVFDRIEKYKSIDPAVWIHLEPREKVLQAAEKLAARYSGKPLPPLFGVPFSVKDTIDVNGITTTAACPQYAYTAIFHAPAVQHVLDAGGIFIGKANLDQLATGLSGCRSPYGITHSVFSEKHISGGSSSGSAVSVGAKLISFGLATDTAGSGRVPAAFNGIVGFKPTKGTVSAKGLVPACRTLDTITVVSPSIPDARKVWQIIAQHDRDDPFSKLPHTLVTWKTDFRGPRMGGFTFGIPPPSALDECTPKYQDLFARAVQVLRSAGGRLVEIDYTTFEVAGDLLYEGALLHERMTCIGLDFLRNRLEELHPVIKALFGGALANPPSAYDVFRDQALQIQLTRKAQQAFDTLRGGVDVLVVPTTTQHPTVEQMVADPLRLNSKLGTFTHYANVVDMCGVNVPAGMYADEEGIKLPFGITVLGGSGFDAKVLDIAAVAEEAFQEAFAKD
;
A
#
# COMPACT_ATOMS: atom_id res chain seq x y z
N MET A 1 10.52 -24.46 -0.09
CA MET A 1 9.53 -24.61 1.00
C MET A 1 9.44 -23.26 1.72
N ALA A 2 8.92 -22.24 1.03
CA ALA A 2 8.51 -21.00 1.66
C ALA A 2 7.34 -21.26 2.65
N PRO A 3 7.24 -20.53 3.76
CA PRO A 3 6.55 -20.98 4.95
C PRO A 3 5.04 -21.02 4.72
N ARG A 4 4.45 -22.20 4.90
CA ARG A 4 3.04 -22.28 5.27
C ARG A 4 2.92 -21.45 6.55
N HIS A 5 2.23 -20.31 6.50
CA HIS A 5 1.87 -19.66 7.75
C HIS A 5 1.17 -20.72 8.61
N PRO A 6 1.62 -20.96 9.86
CA PRO A 6 1.01 -21.98 10.70
C PRO A 6 -0.48 -21.68 10.79
N GLN A 7 -1.28 -22.67 10.40
CA GLN A 7 -2.73 -22.57 10.50
C GLN A 7 -3.13 -22.88 11.94
N LEU A 8 -3.85 -21.96 12.55
CA LEU A 8 -4.51 -22.18 13.82
C LEU A 8 -5.82 -22.91 13.56
N THR A 9 -6.23 -23.77 14.48
CA THR A 9 -7.48 -24.51 14.41
C THR A 9 -8.29 -24.29 15.68
N LEU A 10 -9.56 -23.92 15.56
CA LEU A 10 -10.54 -23.97 16.65
C LEU A 10 -11.29 -25.30 16.54
N PRO A 11 -10.89 -26.35 17.27
CA PRO A 11 -11.41 -27.69 17.05
C PRO A 11 -12.90 -27.83 17.43
N ASN A 12 -13.39 -27.04 18.40
CA ASN A 12 -14.78 -27.11 18.86
C ASN A 12 -15.67 -26.03 18.24
N ALA A 13 -15.20 -25.34 17.19
CA ALA A 13 -16.05 -24.41 16.46
C ALA A 13 -17.24 -25.15 15.82
N ARG A 14 -18.37 -24.46 15.73
CA ARG A 14 -19.57 -24.89 15.00
C ARG A 14 -19.63 -24.19 13.65
N PRO A 15 -20.14 -24.85 12.60
CA PRO A 15 -20.68 -26.22 12.57
C PRO A 15 -19.61 -27.34 12.64
N TYR A 16 -18.35 -27.01 12.36
CA TYR A 16 -17.18 -27.89 12.47
C TYR A 16 -15.93 -27.03 12.70
N ALA A 17 -14.78 -27.70 12.90
CA ALA A 17 -13.52 -27.04 13.22
C ALA A 17 -13.16 -25.91 12.23
N PHE A 18 -12.78 -24.75 12.76
CA PHE A 18 -12.43 -23.57 11.97
C PHE A 18 -10.91 -23.43 11.85
N GLN A 19 -10.38 -23.43 10.63
CA GLN A 19 -8.93 -23.31 10.36
C GLN A 19 -8.63 -21.94 9.75
N PHE A 20 -7.58 -21.27 10.23
CA PHE A 20 -7.21 -19.96 9.72
C PHE A 20 -5.72 -19.62 9.96
N PRO A 21 -5.06 -18.91 9.02
CA PRO A 21 -3.71 -18.39 9.21
C PRO A 21 -3.71 -17.00 9.86
N LEU A 22 -3.05 -16.84 11.02
CA LEU A 22 -3.08 -15.58 11.78
C LEU A 22 -2.51 -14.37 11.01
N ALA A 23 -1.59 -14.59 10.06
CA ALA A 23 -0.98 -13.54 9.25
C ALA A 23 -1.97 -12.84 8.29
N THR A 24 -3.02 -13.54 7.84
CA THR A 24 -4.05 -12.97 6.94
C THR A 24 -5.44 -12.97 7.60
N THR A 25 -5.47 -12.99 8.92
CA THR A 25 -6.69 -12.86 9.73
C THR A 25 -6.78 -11.47 10.33
N ALA A 26 -7.94 -10.83 10.22
CA ALA A 26 -8.25 -9.61 10.96
C ALA A 26 -9.09 -9.92 12.20
N LEU A 27 -8.80 -9.25 13.31
CA LEU A 27 -9.72 -9.11 14.44
C LEU A 27 -10.58 -7.88 14.21
N ILE A 28 -11.91 -8.06 14.18
CA ILE A 28 -12.86 -6.95 14.16
C ILE A 28 -13.57 -6.89 15.52
N ILE A 29 -13.37 -5.77 16.22
CA ILE A 29 -14.01 -5.46 17.50
C ILE A 29 -15.17 -4.49 17.21
N ILE A 30 -16.39 -5.01 17.32
CA ILE A 30 -17.60 -4.29 16.93
C ILE A 30 -18.13 -3.47 18.11
N ASP A 31 -18.11 -2.15 17.95
CA ASP A 31 -18.93 -1.17 18.68
C ASP A 31 -18.79 -1.21 20.21
N ILE A 32 -17.60 -1.57 20.75
CA ILE A 32 -17.30 -1.44 22.19
C ILE A 32 -16.92 0.01 22.53
N GLN A 33 -17.82 0.91 22.18
CA GLN A 33 -17.83 2.33 22.54
C GLN A 33 -18.67 2.56 23.79
N ARG A 34 -18.39 3.62 24.55
CA ARG A 34 -19.07 3.92 25.82
C ARG A 34 -20.59 3.93 25.67
N ASP A 35 -21.08 4.45 24.55
CA ASP A 35 -22.50 4.48 24.23
C ASP A 35 -23.17 3.10 24.26
N PHE A 36 -22.46 2.00 23.98
CA PHE A 36 -23.06 0.66 24.04
C PHE A 36 -22.76 -0.14 25.30
N VAL A 37 -21.73 0.22 26.08
CA VAL A 37 -21.28 -0.62 27.20
C VAL A 37 -21.15 0.09 28.54
N ASP A 38 -21.23 1.43 28.59
CA ASP A 38 -21.23 2.20 29.83
C ASP A 38 -22.66 2.68 30.19
N PRO A 39 -23.02 2.70 31.49
CA PRO A 39 -24.32 3.22 31.93
C PRO A 39 -24.56 4.67 31.48
N GLY A 40 -25.80 4.99 31.12
CA GLY A 40 -26.18 6.29 30.58
C GLY A 40 -25.86 6.47 29.09
N GLY A 41 -25.26 5.46 28.45
CA GLY A 41 -25.07 5.41 27.00
C GLY A 41 -26.31 4.92 26.25
N PHE A 42 -26.28 5.05 24.92
CA PHE A 42 -27.32 4.56 24.01
C PHE A 42 -27.81 3.14 24.32
N GLY A 43 -26.91 2.16 24.47
CA GLY A 43 -27.23 0.76 24.77
C GLY A 43 -28.02 0.58 26.06
N SER A 44 -27.65 1.30 27.14
CA SER A 44 -28.38 1.23 28.41
C SER A 44 -29.80 1.79 28.27
N ILE A 45 -29.95 2.90 27.53
CA ILE A 45 -31.23 3.55 27.26
C ILE A 45 -32.14 2.66 26.40
N GLN A 46 -31.56 1.98 25.39
CA GLN A 46 -32.31 1.07 24.51
C GLN A 46 -32.67 -0.26 25.20
N CYS A 47 -31.80 -0.77 26.07
CA CYS A 47 -32.05 -2.02 26.78
C CYS A 47 -33.14 -1.86 27.86
N GLY A 48 -33.12 -0.74 28.60
CA GLY A 48 -34.11 -0.44 29.64
C GLY A 48 -34.09 -1.39 30.85
N ASN A 49 -33.11 -2.28 30.93
CA ASN A 49 -32.91 -3.24 32.01
C ASN A 49 -31.42 -3.34 32.35
N ASP A 50 -31.04 -2.87 33.54
CA ASP A 50 -29.64 -2.78 33.97
C ASP A 50 -28.97 -4.15 34.13
N GLU A 51 -29.71 -5.19 34.55
CA GLU A 51 -29.17 -6.54 34.71
C GLU A 51 -28.76 -7.14 33.36
N ILE A 52 -29.63 -6.99 32.35
CA ILE A 52 -29.34 -7.44 30.98
C ILE A 52 -28.22 -6.60 30.38
N PHE A 53 -28.28 -5.27 30.51
CA PHE A 53 -27.27 -4.36 29.99
C PHE A 53 -25.87 -4.66 30.56
N SER A 54 -25.77 -4.99 31.85
CA SER A 54 -24.49 -5.29 32.51
C SER A 54 -23.70 -6.42 31.83
N GLN A 55 -24.40 -7.34 31.13
CA GLN A 55 -23.76 -8.43 30.39
C GLN A 55 -22.93 -7.93 29.20
N ALA A 56 -23.30 -6.81 28.58
CA ALA A 56 -22.55 -6.23 27.48
C ALA A 56 -21.14 -5.78 27.90
N ARG A 57 -20.98 -5.34 29.16
CA ARG A 57 -19.67 -5.01 29.74
C ARG A 57 -18.88 -6.26 30.15
N ALA A 58 -19.55 -7.36 30.47
CA ALA A 58 -18.92 -8.58 30.99
C ALA A 58 -17.98 -9.29 29.99
N ILE A 59 -18.12 -9.04 28.68
CA ILE A 59 -17.25 -9.63 27.65
C ILE A 59 -15.88 -8.93 27.53
N VAL A 60 -15.76 -7.69 28.02
CA VAL A 60 -14.57 -6.83 27.82
C VAL A 60 -13.25 -7.51 28.23
N PRO A 61 -13.15 -8.22 29.37
CA PRO A 61 -11.93 -8.92 29.75
C PRO A 61 -11.48 -9.98 28.75
N ASN A 62 -12.41 -10.70 28.13
CA ASN A 62 -12.08 -11.72 27.11
C ASN A 62 -11.66 -11.06 25.80
N VAL A 63 -12.41 -10.03 25.35
CA VAL A 63 -12.05 -9.24 24.17
C VAL A 63 -10.66 -8.64 24.31
N ARG A 64 -10.31 -8.13 25.49
CA ARG A 64 -8.98 -7.59 25.78
C ARG A 64 -7.87 -8.62 25.57
N LYS A 65 -8.06 -9.85 26.07
CA LYS A 65 -7.08 -10.93 25.92
C LYS A 65 -6.90 -11.32 24.44
N VAL A 66 -7.99 -11.41 23.68
CA VAL A 66 -7.92 -11.67 22.22
C VAL A 66 -7.17 -10.54 21.51
N LEU A 67 -7.49 -9.28 21.83
CA LEU A 67 -6.81 -8.10 21.31
C LEU A 67 -5.30 -8.11 21.60
N ASP A 68 -4.90 -8.48 22.82
CA ASP A 68 -3.49 -8.56 23.22
C ASP A 68 -2.71 -9.64 22.45
N VAL A 69 -3.35 -10.75 22.11
CA VAL A 69 -2.76 -11.78 21.23
C VAL A 69 -2.51 -11.21 19.83
N PHE A 70 -3.51 -10.57 19.22
CA PHE A 70 -3.35 -9.96 17.90
C PHE A 70 -2.25 -8.89 17.88
N ARG A 71 -2.20 -8.04 18.90
CA ARG A 71 -1.13 -7.02 19.08
C ARG A 71 0.25 -7.64 19.25
N SER A 72 0.34 -8.75 19.99
CA SER A 72 1.61 -9.44 20.23
C SER A 72 2.13 -10.12 18.97
N ALA A 73 1.24 -10.63 18.13
CA ALA A 73 1.55 -11.21 16.83
C ALA A 73 1.83 -10.17 15.72
N GLY A 74 1.51 -8.89 15.96
CA GLY A 74 1.59 -7.86 14.91
C GLY A 74 0.49 -7.98 13.85
N SER A 75 -0.59 -8.71 14.16
CA SER A 75 -1.72 -8.98 13.26
C SER A 75 -2.69 -7.80 13.17
N HIS A 76 -3.63 -7.88 12.24
CA HIS A 76 -4.52 -6.78 11.89
C HIS A 76 -5.69 -6.64 12.89
N VAL A 77 -5.81 -5.45 13.48
CA VAL A 77 -6.91 -5.08 14.40
C VAL A 77 -7.71 -3.93 13.79
N ILE A 78 -9.03 -4.11 13.76
CA ILE A 78 -10.00 -3.09 13.34
C ILE A 78 -11.04 -2.92 14.45
N HIS A 79 -11.19 -1.69 14.91
CA HIS A 79 -12.27 -1.29 15.82
C HIS A 79 -13.37 -0.63 15.00
N THR A 80 -14.63 -0.90 15.30
CA THR A 80 -15.75 -0.16 14.72
C THR A 80 -16.47 0.64 15.79
N ARG A 81 -17.03 1.76 15.37
CA ARG A 81 -17.85 2.64 16.19
C ARG A 81 -19.08 3.03 15.41
N GLU A 82 -20.26 2.79 15.97
CA GLU A 82 -21.49 3.27 15.35
C GLU A 82 -21.70 4.73 15.71
N GLY A 83 -21.72 5.60 14.71
CA GLY A 83 -21.93 7.01 14.93
C GLY A 83 -22.16 7.81 13.66
N HIS A 84 -22.83 8.93 13.84
CA HIS A 84 -23.26 9.85 12.81
C HIS A 84 -22.42 11.12 12.80
N GLN A 85 -22.37 11.79 11.64
CA GLN A 85 -21.72 13.09 11.55
C GLN A 85 -22.34 14.08 12.56
N PRO A 86 -21.58 15.09 13.03
CA PRO A 86 -22.09 16.08 13.99
C PRO A 86 -23.41 16.76 13.59
N ASP A 87 -23.63 16.95 12.28
CA ASP A 87 -24.84 17.52 11.69
C ASP A 87 -25.94 16.49 11.38
N LEU A 88 -25.69 15.20 11.65
CA LEU A 88 -26.55 14.05 11.37
C LEU A 88 -26.89 13.86 9.88
N ALA A 89 -26.11 14.42 8.95
CA ALA A 89 -26.40 14.34 7.51
C ALA A 89 -26.37 12.90 6.97
N ASP A 90 -25.68 11.98 7.65
CA ASP A 90 -25.61 10.56 7.32
C ASP A 90 -26.59 9.67 8.11
N LEU A 91 -27.49 10.25 8.92
CA LEU A 91 -28.52 9.54 9.68
C LEU A 91 -29.80 9.37 8.85
N PRO A 92 -30.18 8.13 8.48
CA PRO A 92 -31.44 7.92 7.77
C PRO A 92 -32.64 8.31 8.63
N ALA A 93 -33.60 9.03 8.05
CA ALA A 93 -34.83 9.43 8.73
C ALA A 93 -35.56 8.24 9.38
N SER A 94 -35.59 7.09 8.70
CA SER A 94 -36.19 5.86 9.22
C SER A 94 -35.52 5.36 10.51
N LYS A 95 -34.18 5.47 10.61
CA LYS A 95 -33.42 5.12 11.81
C LYS A 95 -33.74 6.09 12.95
N LYS A 96 -33.82 7.39 12.64
CA LYS A 96 -34.14 8.44 13.62
C LYS A 96 -35.55 8.28 14.22
N PHE A 97 -36.58 8.07 13.38
CA PHE A 97 -37.96 8.11 13.84
C PHE A 97 -38.48 6.79 14.42
N ARG A 98 -38.06 5.62 13.91
CA ARG A 98 -38.64 4.33 14.34
C ARG A 98 -38.43 4.06 15.83
N GLN A 99 -37.31 4.49 16.41
CA GLN A 99 -36.99 4.21 17.81
C GLN A 99 -37.78 5.08 18.79
N VAL A 100 -37.99 6.36 18.47
CA VAL A 100 -38.69 7.31 19.34
C VAL A 100 -40.20 7.35 19.13
N SER A 101 -40.68 6.87 17.98
CA SER A 101 -42.11 6.88 17.61
C SER A 101 -42.78 5.51 17.74
N ALA A 102 -42.13 4.51 18.32
CA ALA A 102 -42.71 3.17 18.48
C ALA A 102 -43.92 3.21 19.45
N PRO A 103 -45.13 2.76 19.06
CA PRO A 103 -46.34 2.90 19.89
C PRO A 103 -46.27 2.28 21.29
N ASN A 104 -45.40 1.28 21.48
CA ASN A 104 -45.11 0.63 22.75
C ASN A 104 -43.62 0.69 23.12
N GLY A 105 -42.87 1.63 22.52
CA GLY A 105 -41.45 1.80 22.77
C GLY A 105 -41.19 2.37 24.16
N HIS A 106 -40.08 1.98 24.77
CA HIS A 106 -39.67 2.45 26.10
C HIS A 106 -38.75 3.67 26.02
N HIS A 107 -38.47 4.18 24.81
CA HIS A 107 -37.39 5.13 24.55
C HIS A 107 -37.91 6.57 24.48
N ALA A 108 -37.46 7.41 25.42
CA ALA A 108 -37.71 8.87 25.38
C ALA A 108 -36.62 9.66 24.62
N MET A 109 -35.50 9.02 24.31
CA MET A 109 -34.34 9.62 23.65
C MET A 109 -33.84 8.75 22.50
N GLY A 110 -33.41 9.38 21.41
CA GLY A 110 -32.87 8.74 20.22
C GLY A 110 -31.50 9.26 19.81
N ILE A 111 -31.07 8.81 18.64
CA ILE A 111 -29.79 9.19 18.04
C ILE A 111 -29.72 10.71 17.83
N GLY A 112 -28.65 11.32 18.34
CA GLY A 112 -28.39 12.75 18.26
C GLY A 112 -28.97 13.59 19.39
N ASP A 113 -29.83 13.03 20.24
CA ASP A 113 -30.36 13.70 21.43
C ASP A 113 -29.29 13.80 22.53
N GLN A 114 -29.43 14.80 23.39
CA GLN A 114 -28.46 15.08 24.46
C GLN A 114 -28.59 14.07 25.60
N GLY A 115 -27.58 13.21 25.77
CA GLY A 115 -27.46 12.26 26.88
C GLY A 115 -26.40 12.62 27.91
N PRO A 116 -26.25 11.77 28.95
CA PRO A 116 -25.28 11.93 30.03
C PRO A 116 -23.82 12.02 29.57
N MET A 117 -23.49 11.41 28.42
CA MET A 117 -22.12 11.34 27.86
C MET A 117 -21.94 12.18 26.58
N GLY A 118 -22.82 13.15 26.34
CA GLY A 118 -22.88 13.90 25.08
C GLY A 118 -24.05 13.48 24.21
N ARG A 119 -24.04 13.91 22.95
CA ARG A 119 -25.10 13.53 22.00
C ARG A 119 -24.96 12.06 21.59
N LEU A 120 -26.03 11.29 21.74
CA LEU A 120 -25.99 9.83 21.55
C LEU A 120 -25.61 9.44 20.10
N LEU A 121 -24.60 8.58 19.95
CA LEU A 121 -24.05 8.10 18.68
C LEU A 121 -23.67 9.23 17.70
N VAL A 122 -23.12 10.33 18.22
CA VAL A 122 -22.58 11.43 17.40
C VAL A 122 -21.06 11.45 17.47
N ARG A 123 -20.40 11.50 16.30
CA ARG A 123 -18.94 11.48 16.20
C ARG A 123 -18.33 12.70 16.88
N GLY A 124 -17.32 12.45 17.70
CA GLY A 124 -16.61 13.48 18.49
C GLY A 124 -17.18 13.71 19.89
N GLU A 125 -18.32 13.11 20.23
CA GLU A 125 -18.85 13.11 21.60
C GLU A 125 -18.16 12.03 22.45
N TRP A 126 -18.09 12.26 23.76
CA TRP A 126 -17.45 11.34 24.71
C TRP A 126 -18.07 9.93 24.68
N GLY A 127 -19.40 9.84 24.59
CA GLY A 127 -20.13 8.57 24.49
C GLY A 127 -19.76 7.74 23.26
N HIS A 128 -19.37 8.38 22.16
CA HIS A 128 -19.03 7.69 20.92
C HIS A 128 -17.63 7.05 20.96
N ASP A 129 -16.76 7.40 21.89
CA ASP A 129 -15.40 6.86 21.92
C ASP A 129 -15.31 5.42 22.45
N ILE A 130 -14.27 4.71 22.01
CA ILE A 130 -13.93 3.37 22.53
C ILE A 130 -13.54 3.50 24.01
N ILE A 131 -13.90 2.49 24.79
CA ILE A 131 -13.60 2.44 26.22
C ILE A 131 -12.09 2.36 26.49
N ASP A 132 -11.64 2.86 27.65
CA ASP A 132 -10.21 2.98 27.95
C ASP A 132 -9.48 1.63 27.89
N GLU A 133 -10.13 0.55 28.35
CA GLU A 133 -9.56 -0.79 28.38
C GLU A 133 -9.19 -1.33 26.99
N LEU A 134 -9.88 -0.88 25.95
CA LEU A 134 -9.68 -1.31 24.57
C LEU A 134 -9.13 -0.20 23.67
N THR A 135 -8.58 0.87 24.27
CA THR A 135 -7.98 2.00 23.56
C THR A 135 -7.12 1.52 22.38
N PRO A 136 -7.40 1.99 21.15
CA PRO A 136 -6.63 1.59 19.98
C PRO A 136 -5.15 2.02 20.07
N CYS A 137 -4.25 1.15 19.63
CA CYS A 137 -2.83 1.48 19.48
C CYS A 137 -2.59 2.30 18.20
N PRO A 138 -1.50 3.09 18.10
CA PRO A 138 -1.09 3.70 16.85
C PRO A 138 -0.99 2.67 15.72
N GLY A 139 -1.66 2.96 14.60
CA GLY A 139 -1.73 2.06 13.44
C GLY A 139 -2.92 1.09 13.42
N GLU A 140 -3.63 0.92 14.54
CA GLU A 140 -4.91 0.19 14.54
C GLU A 140 -5.98 1.02 13.83
N THR A 141 -6.83 0.33 13.06
CA THR A 141 -7.85 1.01 12.25
C THR A 141 -9.10 1.22 13.07
N ILE A 142 -9.67 2.43 13.00
CA ILE A 142 -10.98 2.75 13.57
C ILE A 142 -11.93 3.04 12.40
N ILE A 143 -13.07 2.37 12.37
CA ILE A 143 -14.12 2.54 11.36
C ILE A 143 -15.35 3.16 12.02
N ASP A 144 -15.56 4.44 11.76
CA ASP A 144 -16.81 5.10 12.12
C ASP A 144 -17.88 4.77 11.07
N LYS A 145 -18.93 4.06 11.49
CA LYS A 145 -20.01 3.58 10.61
C LYS A 145 -21.35 4.22 10.97
N PRO A 146 -22.10 4.79 10.01
CA PRO A 146 -23.48 5.24 10.26
C PRO A 146 -24.49 4.08 10.19
N GLY A 147 -24.11 2.98 9.54
CA GLY A 147 -24.91 1.77 9.39
C GLY A 147 -24.66 0.75 10.50
N LYS A 148 -25.57 -0.24 10.58
CA LYS A 148 -25.41 -1.42 11.45
C LYS A 148 -24.25 -2.29 10.96
N GLY A 149 -24.26 -2.62 9.67
CA GLY A 149 -23.16 -3.29 8.98
C GLY A 149 -22.00 -2.33 8.73
N SER A 150 -20.78 -2.81 8.98
CA SER A 150 -19.57 -1.97 8.95
C SER A 150 -19.13 -1.55 7.56
N PHE A 151 -19.71 -2.09 6.48
CA PHE A 151 -19.40 -1.73 5.11
C PHE A 151 -20.24 -0.55 4.59
N TRP A 152 -21.38 -0.26 5.21
CA TRP A 152 -22.25 0.80 4.74
C TRP A 152 -21.64 2.19 5.00
N GLY A 153 -21.32 2.90 3.91
CA GLY A 153 -20.74 4.25 3.98
C GLY A 153 -19.29 4.27 4.48
N THR A 154 -18.57 3.15 4.43
CA THR A 154 -17.18 3.05 4.88
C THR A 154 -16.28 2.43 3.81
N ASN A 155 -14.96 2.45 4.05
CA ASN A 155 -13.96 1.83 3.19
C ASN A 155 -13.40 0.53 3.77
N ILE A 156 -14.11 -0.12 4.70
CA ILE A 156 -13.59 -1.31 5.40
C ILE A 156 -13.21 -2.44 4.42
N HIS A 157 -13.97 -2.63 3.33
CA HIS A 157 -13.61 -3.65 2.33
C HIS A 157 -12.25 -3.37 1.69
N ARG A 158 -11.98 -2.11 1.30
CA ARG A 158 -10.69 -1.73 0.73
C ARG A 158 -9.55 -1.89 1.73
N ILE A 159 -9.82 -1.57 3.00
CA ILE A 159 -8.89 -1.73 4.13
C ILE A 159 -8.52 -3.21 4.32
N LEU A 160 -9.50 -4.11 4.27
CA LEU A 160 -9.28 -5.56 4.35
C LEU A 160 -8.52 -6.08 3.12
N LEU A 161 -8.93 -5.70 1.90
CA LEU A 161 -8.24 -6.06 0.67
C LEU A 161 -6.78 -5.58 0.67
N SER A 162 -6.53 -4.32 1.07
CA SER A 162 -5.17 -3.73 1.14
C SER A 162 -4.21 -4.51 2.05
N ARG A 163 -4.75 -5.22 3.03
CA ARG A 163 -4.01 -6.05 4.00
C ARG A 163 -3.95 -7.53 3.61
N GLY A 164 -4.53 -7.92 2.47
CA GLY A 164 -4.57 -9.32 2.05
C GLY A 164 -5.39 -10.20 3.00
N ILE A 165 -6.39 -9.62 3.69
CA ILE A 165 -7.20 -10.37 4.66
C ILE A 165 -8.04 -11.41 3.92
N THR A 166 -8.06 -12.62 4.47
CA THR A 166 -8.87 -13.74 3.98
C THR A 166 -9.82 -14.27 5.05
N HIS A 167 -9.46 -14.13 6.32
CA HIS A 167 -10.22 -14.62 7.47
C HIS A 167 -10.51 -13.49 8.46
N ILE A 168 -11.61 -13.61 9.20
CA ILE A 168 -12.01 -12.61 10.18
C ILE A 168 -12.48 -13.30 11.46
N LEU A 169 -11.92 -12.87 12.60
CA LEU A 169 -12.46 -13.15 13.92
C LEU A 169 -13.28 -11.96 14.41
N PHE A 170 -14.51 -12.21 14.81
CA PHE A 170 -15.44 -11.20 15.30
C PHE A 170 -15.59 -11.26 16.83
N THR A 171 -15.56 -10.07 17.43
CA THR A 171 -15.88 -9.81 18.83
C THR A 171 -16.70 -8.52 18.92
N GLY A 172 -17.31 -8.20 20.06
CA GLY A 172 -18.01 -6.94 20.25
C GLY A 172 -19.46 -7.08 20.69
N VAL A 173 -20.22 -5.99 20.61
CA VAL A 173 -21.59 -5.93 21.13
C VAL A 173 -22.63 -5.82 20.03
N THR A 174 -23.88 -6.11 20.39
CA THR A 174 -25.03 -6.26 19.49
C THR A 174 -24.86 -7.45 18.54
N THR A 175 -24.70 -8.65 19.10
CA THR A 175 -24.53 -9.90 18.33
C THR A 175 -25.63 -10.08 17.27
N GLU A 176 -26.87 -9.88 17.67
CA GLU A 176 -28.10 -9.93 16.88
C GLU A 176 -28.23 -8.78 15.84
N CYS A 177 -27.32 -7.80 15.86
CA CYS A 177 -27.36 -6.64 15.01
C CYS A 177 -26.03 -6.38 14.28
N CYS A 178 -25.14 -5.55 14.82
CA CYS A 178 -23.96 -5.05 14.09
C CYS A 178 -22.93 -6.14 13.80
N VAL A 179 -22.74 -7.07 14.73
CA VAL A 179 -21.80 -8.20 14.56
C VAL A 179 -22.25 -9.08 13.41
N THR A 180 -23.47 -9.62 13.46
CA THR A 180 -23.97 -10.54 12.43
C THR A 180 -24.29 -9.85 11.11
N SER A 181 -24.69 -8.57 11.11
CA SER A 181 -24.83 -7.79 9.87
C SER A 181 -23.50 -7.66 9.15
N THR A 182 -22.43 -7.30 9.89
CA THR A 182 -21.08 -7.16 9.31
C THR A 182 -20.53 -8.52 8.86
N LEU A 183 -20.75 -9.59 9.63
CA LEU A 183 -20.31 -10.94 9.27
C LEU A 183 -20.96 -11.42 7.97
N ARG A 184 -22.27 -11.25 7.80
CA ARG A 184 -22.97 -11.66 6.57
C ARG A 184 -22.44 -10.91 5.35
N GLU A 185 -22.19 -9.61 5.50
CA GLU A 185 -21.54 -8.82 4.45
C GLU A 185 -20.12 -9.29 4.11
N CYS A 186 -19.37 -9.81 5.09
CA CYS A 186 -18.07 -10.42 4.86
C CYS A 186 -18.19 -11.76 4.12
N SER A 187 -19.15 -12.60 4.51
CA SER A 187 -19.44 -13.88 3.86
C SER A 187 -19.75 -13.69 2.37
N ASP A 188 -20.63 -12.75 2.03
CA ASP A 188 -20.98 -12.42 0.63
C ASP A 188 -19.76 -11.95 -0.20
N ARG A 189 -18.75 -11.40 0.47
CA ARG A 189 -17.50 -10.93 -0.15
C ARG A 189 -16.40 -11.99 -0.17
N GLY A 190 -16.65 -13.19 0.35
CA GLY A 190 -15.75 -14.35 0.28
C GLY A 190 -14.77 -14.49 1.44
N TYR A 191 -14.95 -13.74 2.53
CA TYR A 191 -14.13 -13.93 3.74
C TYR A 191 -14.61 -15.12 4.56
N GLN A 192 -13.67 -15.85 5.17
CA GLN A 192 -13.97 -16.88 6.15
C GLN A 192 -14.14 -16.25 7.54
N CYS A 193 -15.33 -16.36 8.12
CA CYS A 193 -15.71 -15.58 9.29
C CYS A 193 -16.01 -16.49 10.49
N CYS A 194 -15.47 -16.15 11.67
CA CYS A 194 -15.79 -16.82 12.92
C CYS A 194 -16.12 -15.80 14.02
N ILE A 195 -17.24 -16.00 14.72
CA ILE A 195 -17.58 -15.26 15.95
C ILE A 195 -17.00 -16.01 17.15
N LEU A 196 -16.32 -15.29 18.05
CA LEU A 196 -15.99 -15.81 19.37
C LEU A 196 -17.15 -15.49 20.32
N ASP A 197 -17.97 -16.49 20.66
CA ASP A 197 -19.25 -16.27 21.35
C ASP A 197 -19.10 -15.64 22.74
N ASP A 198 -18.12 -16.10 23.51
CA ASP A 198 -17.70 -15.59 24.82
C ASP A 198 -17.00 -14.22 24.78
N CYS A 199 -16.86 -13.66 23.58
CA CYS A 199 -16.39 -12.31 23.28
C CYS A 199 -17.45 -11.48 22.55
N THR A 200 -18.71 -11.94 22.54
CA THR A 200 -19.83 -11.17 22.00
C THR A 200 -21.03 -11.16 22.94
N GLN A 201 -21.82 -10.08 22.87
CA GLN A 201 -23.05 -9.96 23.65
C GLN A 201 -24.07 -9.04 22.98
N GLY A 202 -25.35 -9.24 23.29
CA GLY A 202 -26.47 -8.40 22.88
C GLY A 202 -27.29 -7.87 24.05
N PHE A 203 -28.44 -7.29 23.72
CA PHE A 203 -29.40 -6.80 24.74
C PHE A 203 -30.61 -7.73 24.93
N ASP A 204 -30.59 -8.90 24.27
CA ASP A 204 -31.58 -9.98 24.42
C ASP A 204 -30.89 -11.34 24.20
N ALA A 205 -30.83 -12.16 25.25
CA ALA A 205 -30.11 -13.44 25.23
C ALA A 205 -30.70 -14.46 24.24
N GLN A 206 -32.02 -14.44 24.02
CA GLN A 206 -32.65 -15.34 23.06
C GLN A 206 -32.29 -14.92 21.63
N GLN A 207 -32.29 -13.61 21.34
CA GLN A 207 -31.89 -13.09 20.04
C GLN A 207 -30.41 -13.33 19.75
N VAL A 208 -29.53 -13.20 20.74
CA VAL A 208 -28.11 -13.54 20.63
C VAL A 208 -27.95 -15.01 20.25
N THR A 209 -28.54 -15.92 21.02
CA THR A 209 -28.48 -17.38 20.78
C THR A 209 -28.99 -17.73 19.38
N THR A 210 -30.17 -17.22 19.02
CA THR A 210 -30.78 -17.44 17.70
C THR A 210 -29.89 -16.93 16.58
N SER A 211 -29.23 -15.79 16.78
CA SER A 211 -28.36 -15.18 15.77
C SER A 211 -27.10 -16.01 15.53
N LEU A 212 -26.47 -16.54 16.59
CA LEU A 212 -25.33 -17.45 16.48
C LEU A 212 -25.72 -18.77 15.80
N ASP A 213 -26.90 -19.31 16.13
CA ASP A 213 -27.40 -20.53 15.47
C ASP A 213 -27.71 -20.31 13.99
N ILE A 214 -28.23 -19.14 13.61
CA ILE A 214 -28.41 -18.77 12.21
C ILE A 214 -27.07 -18.69 11.48
N VAL A 215 -26.01 -18.15 12.11
CA VAL A 215 -24.67 -18.07 11.50
C VAL A 215 -24.15 -19.47 11.13
N CYS A 216 -24.28 -20.44 12.05
CA CYS A 216 -23.87 -21.83 11.82
C CYS A 216 -24.88 -22.66 11.00
N GLY A 217 -26.08 -22.15 10.76
CA GLY A 217 -27.16 -22.86 10.09
C GLY A 217 -26.76 -23.33 8.68
N GLN A 218 -27.39 -24.41 8.23
CA GLN A 218 -27.14 -25.01 6.89
C GLN A 218 -25.64 -25.30 6.67
N ASP A 219 -25.01 -25.95 7.64
CA ASP A 219 -23.60 -26.36 7.60
C ASP A 219 -22.62 -25.19 7.42
N GLY A 220 -22.92 -24.03 8.04
CA GLY A 220 -22.04 -22.87 8.09
C GLY A 220 -22.25 -21.91 6.93
N LEU A 221 -23.50 -21.73 6.50
CA LEU A 221 -23.87 -20.88 5.37
C LEU A 221 -23.28 -19.46 5.46
N PHE A 222 -23.26 -18.88 6.66
CA PHE A 222 -22.71 -17.54 6.88
C PHE A 222 -21.34 -17.54 7.55
N GLY A 223 -21.02 -18.59 8.32
CA GLY A 223 -19.72 -18.70 8.97
C GLY A 223 -19.72 -19.62 10.19
N PHE A 224 -18.80 -19.35 11.09
CA PHE A 224 -18.47 -20.19 12.23
C PHE A 224 -18.73 -19.49 13.55
N VAL A 225 -18.92 -20.29 14.60
CA VAL A 225 -18.96 -19.82 15.99
C VAL A 225 -18.00 -20.68 16.80
N GLY A 226 -17.01 -20.05 17.43
CA GLY A 226 -16.05 -20.68 18.33
C GLY A 226 -15.96 -19.91 19.65
N THR A 227 -14.95 -20.21 20.46
CA THR A 227 -14.73 -19.60 21.78
C THR A 227 -13.33 -19.01 21.87
N SER A 228 -13.14 -17.99 22.72
CA SER A 228 -11.81 -17.45 22.99
C SER A 228 -10.89 -18.46 23.67
N SER A 229 -11.43 -19.40 24.46
CA SER A 229 -10.64 -20.48 25.07
C SER A 229 -9.97 -21.38 24.03
N ASP A 230 -10.71 -21.78 22.99
CA ASP A 230 -10.14 -22.56 21.87
C ASP A 230 -9.08 -21.74 21.13
N PHE A 231 -9.33 -20.45 20.93
CA PHE A 231 -8.37 -19.54 20.29
C PHE A 231 -7.06 -19.46 21.07
N PHE A 232 -7.12 -19.27 22.39
CA PHE A 232 -5.91 -19.22 23.22
C PHE A 232 -5.16 -20.55 23.25
N ALA A 233 -5.87 -21.68 23.26
CA ALA A 233 -5.25 -23.00 23.16
C ALA A 233 -4.47 -23.15 21.84
N ALA A 234 -5.10 -22.82 20.72
CA ALA A 234 -4.48 -22.90 19.40
C ALA A 234 -3.22 -22.02 19.28
N VAL A 235 -3.27 -20.79 19.83
CA VAL A 235 -2.11 -19.88 19.80
C VAL A 235 -0.97 -20.42 20.67
N ASN A 236 -1.27 -20.91 21.87
CA ASN A 236 -0.25 -21.47 22.76
C ASN A 236 0.43 -22.70 22.15
N GLU A 237 -0.32 -23.60 21.53
CA GLU A 237 0.23 -24.76 20.81
C GLU A 237 1.19 -24.30 19.69
N SER A 238 0.78 -23.31 18.88
CA SER A 238 1.64 -22.79 17.81
C SER A 238 2.94 -22.14 18.30
N GLN A 239 2.92 -21.52 19.50
CA GLN A 239 4.10 -20.91 20.10
C GLN A 239 5.06 -21.95 20.70
N ILE A 240 4.56 -23.11 21.14
CA ILE A 240 5.39 -24.22 21.64
C ILE A 240 6.14 -24.90 20.48
N GLU A 241 5.56 -24.93 19.29
CA GLU A 241 6.20 -25.51 18.09
C GLU A 241 7.25 -24.57 17.44
N ALA A 242 7.19 -23.27 17.72
CA ALA A 242 8.16 -22.29 17.23
C ALA A 242 9.47 -22.38 18.02
N THR A 243 10.48 -23.08 17.47
CA THR A 243 11.84 -23.02 18.03
C THR A 243 12.37 -21.58 17.88
N PRO A 244 12.89 -20.93 18.93
CA PRO A 244 13.41 -19.58 18.79
C PRO A 244 14.56 -19.60 17.78
N PRO A 245 14.66 -18.61 16.87
CA PRO A 245 15.81 -18.50 16.01
C PRO A 245 17.05 -18.34 16.90
N SER A 246 17.94 -19.32 16.81
CA SER A 246 19.26 -19.24 17.40
C SER A 246 20.02 -18.15 16.66
N THR A 247 20.19 -17.00 17.33
CA THR A 247 20.97 -15.80 16.98
C THR A 247 20.11 -14.61 16.51
N PRO A 248 20.04 -13.49 17.28
CA PRO A 248 19.49 -12.24 16.75
C PRO A 248 20.41 -11.72 15.63
N PRO A 249 19.88 -11.21 14.50
CA PRO A 249 20.72 -10.55 13.52
C PRO A 249 21.35 -9.34 14.19
N LEU A 250 22.67 -9.37 14.29
CA LEU A 250 23.43 -8.19 14.62
C LEU A 250 23.13 -7.12 13.56
N LEU A 251 23.10 -5.86 13.97
CA LEU A 251 23.16 -4.67 13.08
C LEU A 251 24.45 -4.64 12.22
N SER A 252 25.28 -5.68 12.30
CA SER A 252 26.56 -5.85 11.61
C SER A 252 26.45 -6.53 10.24
N GLY A 253 25.25 -6.72 9.70
CA GLY A 253 25.04 -7.22 8.34
C GLY A 253 25.19 -6.12 7.27
N ASP A 254 25.33 -6.53 6.00
CA ASP A 254 25.48 -5.67 4.80
C ASP A 254 24.27 -4.75 4.50
N GLY A 255 23.32 -4.55 5.43
CA GLY A 255 22.07 -3.81 5.21
C GLY A 255 21.17 -3.71 6.45
N LEU A 256 20.02 -3.04 6.31
CA LEU A 256 18.97 -3.07 7.34
C LEU A 256 18.09 -4.32 7.18
N PRO A 257 17.57 -4.88 8.28
CA PRO A 257 16.56 -5.92 8.19
C PRO A 257 15.24 -5.36 7.61
N PRO A 258 14.32 -6.23 7.15
CA PRO A 258 12.96 -5.84 6.79
C PRO A 258 12.26 -5.03 7.89
N ILE A 259 11.26 -4.22 7.52
CA ILE A 259 10.66 -3.24 8.43
C ILE A 259 10.08 -3.93 9.68
N ASP A 260 9.37 -5.05 9.52
CA ASP A 260 8.75 -5.77 10.64
C ASP A 260 9.79 -6.35 11.62
N GLU A 261 10.91 -6.84 11.09
CA GLU A 261 12.01 -7.33 11.91
C GLU A 261 12.70 -6.18 12.65
N LEU A 262 12.93 -5.04 11.98
CA LEU A 262 13.50 -3.85 12.62
C LEU A 262 12.63 -3.36 13.78
N LEU A 263 11.31 -3.31 13.60
CA LEU A 263 10.36 -2.94 14.66
C LEU A 263 10.36 -3.95 15.80
N ALA A 264 10.51 -5.25 15.51
CA ALA A 264 10.64 -6.27 16.54
C ALA A 264 11.93 -6.10 17.36
N LEU A 265 13.04 -5.71 16.73
CA LEU A 265 14.29 -5.40 17.42
C LEU A 265 14.15 -4.16 18.32
N TYR A 266 13.48 -3.11 17.86
CA TYR A 266 13.16 -1.93 18.69
C TYR A 266 12.26 -2.29 19.88
N LYS A 267 11.20 -3.09 19.66
CA LYS A 267 10.29 -3.53 20.72
C LYS A 267 11.00 -4.36 21.80
N LYS A 268 12.01 -5.15 21.41
CA LYS A 268 12.83 -5.95 22.33
C LYS A 268 13.97 -5.17 22.99
N GLY A 269 14.20 -3.91 22.58
CA GLY A 269 15.32 -3.10 23.06
C GLY A 269 16.69 -3.63 22.62
N VAL A 270 16.74 -4.45 21.56
CA VAL A 270 18.01 -4.99 21.01
C VAL A 270 18.79 -3.89 20.27
N THR A 271 18.06 -2.92 19.73
CA THR A 271 18.62 -1.71 19.12
C THR A 271 17.73 -0.51 19.35
N SER A 272 18.23 0.69 19.04
CA SER A 272 17.53 1.96 19.10
C SER A 272 17.54 2.69 17.75
N PRO A 273 16.56 3.59 17.51
CA PRO A 273 16.56 4.44 16.31
C PRO A 273 17.88 5.21 16.11
N ALA A 274 18.55 5.64 17.19
CA ALA A 274 19.82 6.37 17.12
C ALA A 274 20.98 5.49 16.62
N GLU A 275 21.07 4.24 17.07
CA GLU A 275 22.08 3.29 16.57
C GLU A 275 21.87 2.96 15.09
N VAL A 276 20.61 2.79 14.68
CA VAL A 276 20.26 2.54 13.29
C VAL A 276 20.60 3.74 12.41
N VAL A 277 20.31 4.96 12.86
CA VAL A 277 20.73 6.19 12.17
C VAL A 277 22.25 6.25 12.04
N ASN A 278 23.02 5.95 13.09
CA ASN A 278 24.48 5.92 13.00
C ASN A 278 24.97 4.91 11.95
N SER A 279 24.43 3.68 11.97
CA SER A 279 24.76 2.65 10.98
C SER A 279 24.40 3.08 9.55
N VAL A 280 23.26 3.74 9.35
CA VAL A 280 22.86 4.31 8.05
C VAL A 280 23.87 5.33 7.55
N PHE A 281 24.25 6.31 8.37
CA PHE A 281 25.23 7.34 7.97
C PHE A 281 26.61 6.74 7.72
N ASP A 282 27.08 5.79 8.53
CA ASP A 282 28.36 5.11 8.32
C ASP A 282 28.39 4.36 6.97
N ARG A 283 27.26 3.76 6.55
CA ARG A 283 27.14 3.12 5.24
C ARG A 283 27.08 4.13 4.10
N ILE A 284 26.33 5.24 4.27
CA ILE A 284 26.26 6.31 3.27
C ILE A 284 27.65 6.91 3.03
N GLU A 285 28.40 7.18 4.09
CA GLU A 285 29.77 7.71 4.00
C GLU A 285 30.70 6.78 3.24
N LYS A 286 30.63 5.47 3.49
CA LYS A 286 31.40 4.45 2.75
C LYS A 286 30.94 4.34 1.29
N TYR A 287 29.63 4.35 1.04
CA TYR A 287 29.09 4.18 -0.31
C TYR A 287 29.36 5.39 -1.22
N LYS A 288 29.62 6.58 -0.64
CA LYS A 288 29.98 7.78 -1.40
C LYS A 288 31.23 7.60 -2.27
N SER A 289 32.16 6.70 -1.91
CA SER A 289 33.32 6.39 -2.77
C SER A 289 32.99 5.49 -3.95
N ILE A 290 31.82 4.84 -3.94
CA ILE A 290 31.30 3.99 -5.02
C ILE A 290 30.42 4.86 -5.93
N ASP A 291 29.37 5.46 -5.37
CA ASP A 291 28.48 6.36 -6.10
C ASP A 291 28.26 7.67 -5.30
N PRO A 292 28.96 8.76 -5.64
CA PRO A 292 28.78 10.05 -4.97
C PRO A 292 27.49 10.78 -5.40
N ALA A 293 26.78 10.30 -6.44
CA ALA A 293 25.65 10.98 -7.06
C ALA A 293 24.28 10.50 -6.54
N VAL A 294 24.23 9.60 -5.55
CA VAL A 294 22.96 9.06 -5.01
C VAL A 294 22.08 10.15 -4.37
N TRP A 295 22.70 11.13 -3.71
CA TRP A 295 22.00 12.14 -2.89
C TRP A 295 22.22 13.55 -3.44
N ILE A 296 21.15 14.32 -3.58
CA ILE A 296 21.22 15.77 -3.81
C ILE A 296 21.39 16.49 -2.47
N HIS A 297 20.67 16.03 -1.44
CA HIS A 297 20.71 16.59 -0.10
C HIS A 297 20.68 15.47 0.93
N LEU A 298 21.57 15.53 1.92
CA LEU A 298 21.54 14.69 3.11
C LEU A 298 21.27 15.59 4.32
N GLU A 299 20.36 15.17 5.20
CA GLU A 299 20.24 15.84 6.48
C GLU A 299 21.53 15.67 7.29
N PRO A 300 22.00 16.71 8.00
CA PRO A 300 23.12 16.56 8.93
C PRO A 300 22.87 15.43 9.92
N ARG A 301 23.85 14.53 10.07
CA ARG A 301 23.77 13.35 10.95
C ARG A 301 23.28 13.70 12.35
N GLU A 302 23.77 14.80 12.91
CA GLU A 302 23.39 15.29 14.24
C GLU A 302 21.90 15.65 14.32
N LYS A 303 21.32 16.25 13.27
CA LYS A 303 19.88 16.57 13.24
C LYS A 303 19.03 15.31 13.16
N VAL A 304 19.45 14.32 12.39
CA VAL A 304 18.73 13.04 12.27
C VAL A 304 18.81 12.26 13.59
N LEU A 305 19.97 12.26 14.26
CA LEU A 305 20.11 11.67 15.60
C LEU A 305 19.19 12.34 16.62
N GLN A 306 19.13 13.68 16.64
CA GLN A 306 18.20 14.40 17.51
C GLN A 306 16.74 14.06 17.22
N ALA A 307 16.37 13.86 15.95
CA ALA A 307 15.02 13.42 15.58
C ALA A 307 14.73 12.00 16.08
N ALA A 308 15.69 11.08 15.94
CA ALA A 308 15.61 9.71 16.42
C ALA A 308 15.48 9.62 17.96
N GLU A 309 16.26 10.42 18.69
CA GLU A 309 16.19 10.52 20.16
C GLU A 309 14.85 11.10 20.63
N LYS A 310 14.37 12.17 19.98
CA LYS A 310 13.05 12.75 20.28
C LYS A 310 11.92 11.75 20.02
N LEU A 311 12.01 10.99 18.93
CA LEU A 311 11.04 9.94 18.62
C LEU A 311 11.06 8.85 19.69
N ALA A 312 12.24 8.36 20.09
CA ALA A 312 12.38 7.37 21.14
C ALA A 312 11.82 7.86 22.49
N ALA A 313 12.10 9.11 22.87
CA ALA A 313 11.55 9.72 24.08
C ALA A 313 10.02 9.85 24.03
N ARG A 314 9.46 10.27 22.88
CA ARG A 314 8.00 10.43 22.68
C ARG A 314 7.21 9.14 22.94
N TYR A 315 7.78 8.01 22.54
CA TYR A 315 7.16 6.68 22.62
C TYR A 315 7.72 5.79 23.74
N SER A 316 8.54 6.33 24.65
CA SER A 316 9.00 5.58 25.82
C SER A 316 7.82 5.10 26.66
N GLY A 317 7.75 3.79 26.91
CA GLY A 317 6.65 3.13 27.63
C GLY A 317 5.30 3.14 26.90
N LYS A 318 5.26 3.50 25.61
CA LYS A 318 4.03 3.56 24.80
C LYS A 318 4.09 2.58 23.63
N PRO A 319 2.94 2.18 23.06
CA PRO A 319 2.90 1.43 21.81
C PRO A 319 3.63 2.18 20.69
N LEU A 320 4.48 1.47 19.95
CA LEU A 320 5.27 2.03 18.86
C LEU A 320 4.42 2.24 17.61
N PRO A 321 4.60 3.33 16.85
CA PRO A 321 3.90 3.54 15.59
C PRO A 321 4.44 2.62 14.46
N PRO A 322 3.70 2.46 13.35
CA PRO A 322 3.98 1.44 12.34
C PRO A 322 5.33 1.52 11.60
N LEU A 323 5.99 2.68 11.60
CA LEU A 323 7.32 2.91 11.02
C LEU A 323 8.29 3.51 12.03
N PHE A 324 8.10 3.25 13.33
CA PHE A 324 8.95 3.76 14.40
C PHE A 324 10.44 3.55 14.11
N GLY A 325 11.19 4.64 13.93
CA GLY A 325 12.63 4.62 13.73
C GLY A 325 13.07 4.07 12.37
N VAL A 326 12.17 3.92 11.39
CA VAL A 326 12.50 3.35 10.08
C VAL A 326 13.08 4.44 9.17
N PRO A 327 14.34 4.33 8.72
CA PRO A 327 14.98 5.34 7.88
C PRO A 327 14.52 5.28 6.42
N PHE A 328 14.20 6.44 5.84
CA PHE A 328 13.72 6.52 4.45
C PHE A 328 14.33 7.68 3.66
N SER A 329 14.40 7.49 2.33
CA SER A 329 14.79 8.52 1.36
C SER A 329 13.57 9.10 0.65
N VAL A 330 13.69 10.32 0.13
CA VAL A 330 12.65 10.99 -0.64
C VAL A 330 13.24 11.49 -1.95
N LYS A 331 12.67 11.15 -3.10
CA LYS A 331 13.09 11.71 -4.39
C LYS A 331 12.98 13.23 -4.35
N ASP A 332 13.96 13.95 -4.90
CA ASP A 332 14.02 15.41 -4.85
C ASP A 332 13.01 16.17 -5.74
N THR A 333 11.85 15.56 -6.00
CA THR A 333 10.64 16.21 -6.53
C THR A 333 9.54 16.32 -5.47
N ILE A 334 9.70 15.64 -4.32
CA ILE A 334 8.70 15.57 -3.27
C ILE A 334 9.13 16.48 -2.13
N ASP A 335 8.21 17.31 -1.66
CA ASP A 335 8.47 18.35 -0.67
C ASP A 335 8.68 17.80 0.73
N VAL A 336 9.72 18.31 1.37
CA VAL A 336 10.03 18.10 2.79
C VAL A 336 10.20 19.48 3.41
N ASN A 337 9.38 19.81 4.40
CA ASN A 337 9.35 21.14 5.01
C ASN A 337 10.75 21.62 5.43
N GLY A 338 11.10 22.85 5.06
CA GLY A 338 12.39 23.48 5.36
C GLY A 338 13.56 23.01 4.50
N ILE A 339 13.35 22.03 3.61
CA ILE A 339 14.38 21.48 2.72
C ILE A 339 14.14 22.02 1.30
N THR A 340 15.23 22.28 0.59
CA THR A 340 15.16 22.69 -0.82
C THR A 340 14.73 21.50 -1.68
N THR A 341 13.69 21.69 -2.49
CA THR A 341 13.28 20.78 -3.56
C THR A 341 13.84 21.33 -4.87
N THR A 342 14.77 20.60 -5.51
CA THR A 342 15.43 21.08 -6.73
C THR A 342 14.88 20.45 -7.99
N ALA A 343 14.26 19.27 -7.91
CA ALA A 343 13.91 18.43 -9.06
C ALA A 343 15.11 18.19 -10.01
N ALA A 344 16.31 18.08 -9.44
CA ALA A 344 17.59 18.04 -10.14
C ALA A 344 17.79 19.23 -11.12
N CYS A 345 17.19 20.38 -10.83
CA CYS A 345 17.27 21.62 -11.59
C CYS A 345 17.53 22.80 -10.62
N PRO A 346 18.81 23.20 -10.41
CA PRO A 346 19.15 24.31 -9.51
C PRO A 346 18.36 25.60 -9.76
N GLN A 347 18.02 25.87 -11.02
CA GLN A 347 17.26 27.04 -11.47
C GLN A 347 15.78 26.99 -11.10
N TYR A 348 15.24 25.79 -10.87
CA TYR A 348 13.85 25.54 -10.51
C TYR A 348 13.68 25.37 -8.99
N ALA A 349 14.78 25.43 -8.23
CA ALA A 349 14.79 25.09 -6.82
C ALA A 349 14.01 26.08 -5.96
N TYR A 350 13.29 25.56 -4.98
CA TYR A 350 12.61 26.33 -3.94
C TYR A 350 12.71 25.60 -2.59
N THR A 351 12.62 26.34 -1.48
CA THR A 351 12.51 25.74 -0.14
C THR A 351 11.05 25.43 0.15
N ALA A 352 10.74 24.16 0.41
CA ALA A 352 9.38 23.75 0.74
C ALA A 352 8.94 24.30 2.10
N ILE A 353 7.70 24.77 2.21
CA ILE A 353 7.13 25.34 3.45
C ILE A 353 6.19 24.37 4.19
N PHE A 354 5.99 23.17 3.63
CA PHE A 354 5.23 22.08 4.23
C PHE A 354 5.76 20.74 3.71
N HIS A 355 5.48 19.64 4.43
CA HIS A 355 5.76 18.29 3.94
C HIS A 355 4.67 17.87 2.95
N ALA A 356 5.02 17.27 1.82
CA ALA A 356 4.03 16.56 1.01
C ALA A 356 3.24 15.56 1.90
N PRO A 357 1.93 15.36 1.72
CA PRO A 357 1.13 14.51 2.61
C PRO A 357 1.69 13.10 2.77
N ALA A 358 2.23 12.50 1.69
CA ALA A 358 2.90 11.21 1.77
C ALA A 358 4.11 11.21 2.73
N VAL A 359 4.92 12.27 2.73
CA VAL A 359 6.05 12.44 3.67
C VAL A 359 5.51 12.64 5.09
N GLN A 360 4.49 13.48 5.28
CA GLN A 360 3.88 13.73 6.58
C GLN A 360 3.34 12.43 7.19
N HIS A 361 2.62 11.61 6.42
CA HIS A 361 2.09 10.32 6.90
C HIS A 361 3.21 9.37 7.34
N VAL A 362 4.34 9.33 6.62
CA VAL A 362 5.51 8.53 7.02
C VAL A 362 6.11 9.04 8.33
N LEU A 363 6.27 10.37 8.48
CA LEU A 363 6.80 10.98 9.71
C LEU A 363 5.86 10.75 10.90
N ASP A 364 4.55 10.87 10.71
CA ASP A 364 3.52 10.61 11.74
C ASP A 364 3.49 9.14 12.15
N ALA A 365 3.80 8.24 11.21
CA ALA A 365 4.01 6.81 11.48
C ALA A 365 5.37 6.51 12.13
N GLY A 366 6.20 7.52 12.40
CA GLY A 366 7.48 7.39 13.11
C GLY A 366 8.71 7.16 12.21
N GLY A 367 8.58 7.32 10.89
CA GLY A 367 9.72 7.22 9.97
C GLY A 367 10.75 8.32 10.17
N ILE A 368 12.01 8.04 9.84
CA ILE A 368 13.15 8.95 9.98
C ILE A 368 13.64 9.37 8.59
N PHE A 369 13.46 10.65 8.26
CA PHE A 369 13.91 11.22 6.99
C PHE A 369 15.44 11.34 6.96
N ILE A 370 16.07 10.76 5.93
CA ILE A 370 17.54 10.77 5.76
C ILE A 370 18.01 11.84 4.77
N GLY A 371 17.33 11.98 3.63
CA GLY A 371 17.78 12.91 2.59
C GLY A 371 16.95 12.88 1.30
N LYS A 372 17.24 13.87 0.44
CA LYS A 372 16.67 13.99 -0.90
C LYS A 372 17.55 13.26 -1.91
N ALA A 373 17.00 12.23 -2.54
CA ALA A 373 17.70 11.38 -3.50
C ALA A 373 17.69 11.99 -4.92
N ASN A 374 18.75 11.72 -5.67
CA ASN A 374 18.95 12.22 -7.04
C ASN A 374 17.96 11.59 -8.05
N LEU A 375 17.82 12.24 -9.21
CA LEU A 375 16.86 11.89 -10.25
C LEU A 375 17.27 12.42 -11.63
N ASP A 376 16.67 11.88 -12.70
CA ASP A 376 16.68 12.58 -14.01
C ASP A 376 15.94 13.93 -13.86
N GLN A 377 16.54 15.02 -14.35
CA GLN A 377 16.07 16.39 -14.19
C GLN A 377 14.58 16.56 -14.57
N LEU A 378 13.84 17.22 -13.68
CA LEU A 378 12.39 17.45 -13.77
C LEU A 378 11.59 16.14 -13.94
N ALA A 379 12.11 15.03 -13.40
CA ALA A 379 11.59 13.68 -13.57
C ALA A 379 11.38 13.27 -15.04
N THR A 380 12.27 13.72 -15.93
CA THR A 380 12.16 13.52 -17.39
C THR A 380 13.19 12.50 -17.89
N GLY A 381 12.93 11.21 -17.68
CA GLY A 381 13.80 10.15 -18.15
C GLY A 381 13.55 8.81 -17.48
N LEU A 382 14.16 7.77 -18.04
CA LEU A 382 14.18 6.40 -17.53
C LEU A 382 15.62 5.91 -17.30
N SER A 383 16.60 6.84 -17.20
CA SER A 383 18.03 6.51 -17.27
C SER A 383 18.81 6.73 -15.97
N GLY A 384 18.56 7.83 -15.26
CA GLY A 384 19.44 8.31 -14.17
C GLY A 384 20.65 9.12 -14.67
N CYS A 385 20.84 9.29 -15.98
CA CYS A 385 21.97 9.99 -16.57
C CYS A 385 21.74 11.49 -16.78
N ARG A 386 20.56 12.03 -16.45
CA ARG A 386 20.15 13.40 -16.83
C ARG A 386 20.12 14.34 -15.63
N SER A 387 21.13 14.29 -14.77
CA SER A 387 21.21 15.13 -13.57
C SER A 387 22.49 15.97 -13.57
N PRO A 388 22.42 17.28 -13.30
CA PRO A 388 23.60 18.10 -13.05
C PRO A 388 24.31 17.75 -11.73
N TYR A 389 23.69 16.93 -10.87
CA TYR A 389 24.27 16.45 -9.62
C TYR A 389 25.09 15.15 -9.78
N GLY A 390 25.31 14.70 -11.03
CA GLY A 390 26.06 13.49 -11.36
C GLY A 390 25.16 12.35 -11.85
N ILE A 391 25.78 11.40 -12.56
CA ILE A 391 25.13 10.20 -13.08
C ILE A 391 25.19 9.11 -12.01
N THR A 392 24.04 8.60 -11.59
CA THR A 392 23.93 7.42 -10.73
C THR A 392 24.05 6.14 -11.57
N HIS A 393 24.60 5.07 -11.02
CA HIS A 393 24.74 3.78 -11.73
C HIS A 393 24.04 2.62 -11.01
N SER A 394 23.93 1.46 -11.67
CA SER A 394 23.38 0.26 -11.05
C SER A 394 24.25 -0.20 -9.88
N VAL A 395 23.63 -0.72 -8.82
CA VAL A 395 24.33 -1.33 -7.68
C VAL A 395 25.08 -2.63 -8.06
N PHE A 396 24.79 -3.19 -9.24
CA PHE A 396 25.45 -4.37 -9.78
C PHE A 396 26.61 -4.04 -10.72
N SER A 397 26.70 -2.79 -11.22
CA SER A 397 27.73 -2.39 -12.17
C SER A 397 27.81 -0.87 -12.32
N GLU A 398 28.99 -0.30 -12.08
CA GLU A 398 29.29 1.13 -12.33
C GLU A 398 29.20 1.50 -13.82
N LYS A 399 29.34 0.52 -14.72
CA LYS A 399 29.19 0.73 -16.17
C LYS A 399 27.75 0.86 -16.61
N HIS A 400 26.79 0.35 -15.84
CA HIS A 400 25.39 0.28 -16.23
C HIS A 400 24.56 1.36 -15.58
N ILE A 401 23.57 1.87 -16.31
CA ILE A 401 22.70 2.92 -15.79
C ILE A 401 21.95 2.45 -14.54
N SER A 402 21.69 3.35 -13.59
CA SER A 402 20.81 3.06 -12.45
C SER A 402 19.35 2.86 -12.87
N GLY A 403 18.99 3.38 -14.06
CA GLY A 403 17.60 3.63 -14.44
C GLY A 403 17.08 4.90 -13.79
N GLY A 404 15.90 5.33 -14.22
CA GLY A 404 15.33 6.59 -13.79
C GLY A 404 13.82 6.69 -14.02
N SER A 405 13.20 7.83 -13.74
CA SER A 405 13.84 9.03 -13.22
C SER A 405 14.15 8.96 -11.73
N SER A 406 13.63 7.98 -10.96
CA SER A 406 13.90 7.87 -9.51
C SER A 406 15.21 7.14 -9.19
N SER A 407 16.32 7.59 -9.78
CA SER A 407 17.63 6.92 -9.75
C SER A 407 18.17 6.76 -8.33
N GLY A 408 18.46 7.86 -7.64
CA GLY A 408 19.05 7.85 -6.30
C GLY A 408 18.15 7.14 -5.29
N SER A 409 16.82 7.25 -5.43
CA SER A 409 15.88 6.53 -4.56
C SER A 409 16.07 5.01 -4.68
N ALA A 410 16.12 4.47 -5.90
CA ALA A 410 16.32 3.04 -6.10
C ALA A 410 17.72 2.59 -5.66
N VAL A 411 18.77 3.36 -5.96
CA VAL A 411 20.14 3.02 -5.54
C VAL A 411 20.29 3.06 -4.02
N SER A 412 19.66 4.02 -3.34
CA SER A 412 19.68 4.08 -1.87
C SER A 412 19.08 2.83 -1.20
N VAL A 413 18.09 2.20 -1.82
CA VAL A 413 17.50 0.92 -1.37
C VAL A 413 18.34 -0.28 -1.84
N GLY A 414 18.70 -0.34 -3.12
CA GLY A 414 19.43 -1.46 -3.72
C GLY A 414 20.83 -1.64 -3.12
N ALA A 415 21.48 -0.54 -2.73
CA ALA A 415 22.74 -0.55 -2.00
C ALA A 415 22.58 -0.76 -0.48
N LYS A 416 21.34 -1.05 -0.03
CA LYS A 416 20.97 -1.34 1.36
C LYS A 416 21.32 -0.21 2.35
N LEU A 417 21.29 1.03 1.88
CA LEU A 417 21.61 2.20 2.72
C LEU A 417 20.43 2.58 3.61
N ILE A 418 19.22 2.52 3.07
CA ILE A 418 17.95 2.86 3.74
C ILE A 418 16.91 1.74 3.61
N SER A 419 15.82 1.80 4.39
CA SER A 419 14.79 0.76 4.40
C SER A 419 13.82 0.84 3.23
N PHE A 420 13.45 2.06 2.80
CA PHE A 420 12.62 2.30 1.63
C PHE A 420 12.80 3.73 1.11
N GLY A 421 12.36 3.99 -0.12
CA GLY A 421 12.36 5.31 -0.73
C GLY A 421 10.97 5.72 -1.24
N LEU A 422 10.58 6.96 -1.01
CA LEU A 422 9.47 7.60 -1.72
C LEU A 422 9.99 8.10 -3.07
N ALA A 423 9.45 7.55 -4.15
CA ALA A 423 9.84 7.81 -5.54
C ALA A 423 8.64 8.39 -6.33
N THR A 424 8.79 8.59 -7.64
CA THR A 424 7.67 9.00 -8.50
C THR A 424 7.66 8.23 -9.81
N ASP A 425 6.47 8.07 -10.38
CA ASP A 425 6.27 7.38 -11.66
C ASP A 425 5.17 8.09 -12.48
N THR A 426 5.59 8.55 -13.66
CA THR A 426 4.71 9.02 -14.75
C THR A 426 4.76 8.01 -15.89
N ALA A 427 5.98 7.66 -16.32
CA ALA A 427 6.29 6.88 -17.51
C ALA A 427 6.89 5.49 -17.22
N GLY A 428 7.15 5.14 -15.96
CA GLY A 428 8.00 4.02 -15.56
C GLY A 428 9.02 4.34 -14.47
N SER A 429 9.04 5.59 -13.99
CA SER A 429 10.12 6.11 -13.15
C SER A 429 10.23 5.52 -11.75
N GLY A 430 9.25 4.76 -11.27
CA GLY A 430 9.33 3.98 -10.03
C GLY A 430 9.62 2.50 -10.27
N ARG A 431 9.55 2.03 -11.53
CA ARG A 431 9.63 0.62 -11.91
C ARG A 431 10.95 0.26 -12.59
N VAL A 432 11.36 1.03 -13.61
CA VAL A 432 12.63 0.81 -14.34
C VAL A 432 13.85 0.84 -13.42
N PRO A 433 14.06 1.87 -12.57
CA PRO A 433 15.21 1.88 -11.67
C PRO A 433 15.14 0.78 -10.61
N ALA A 434 13.93 0.31 -10.23
CA ALA A 434 13.79 -0.82 -9.33
C ALA A 434 14.29 -2.12 -9.99
N ALA A 435 13.95 -2.35 -11.26
CA ALA A 435 14.42 -3.51 -12.03
C ALA A 435 15.95 -3.56 -12.13
N PHE A 436 16.59 -2.47 -12.52
CA PHE A 436 18.05 -2.38 -12.68
C PHE A 436 18.85 -2.45 -11.38
N ASN A 437 18.17 -2.31 -10.22
CA ASN A 437 18.79 -2.41 -8.91
C ASN A 437 18.28 -3.61 -8.10
N GLY A 438 17.54 -4.53 -8.73
CA GLY A 438 17.14 -5.79 -8.11
C GLY A 438 16.23 -5.61 -6.88
N ILE A 439 15.37 -4.60 -6.88
CA ILE A 439 14.47 -4.27 -5.77
C ILE A 439 13.01 -4.17 -6.25
N VAL A 440 12.09 -4.06 -5.29
CA VAL A 440 10.67 -3.86 -5.56
C VAL A 440 10.39 -2.39 -5.88
N GLY A 441 9.60 -2.16 -6.93
CA GLY A 441 9.15 -0.83 -7.34
C GLY A 441 7.63 -0.79 -7.47
N PHE A 442 6.94 -0.34 -6.42
CA PHE A 442 5.48 -0.33 -6.35
C PHE A 442 4.89 1.02 -6.76
N LYS A 443 4.12 0.99 -7.84
CA LYS A 443 3.37 2.11 -8.41
C LYS A 443 1.87 1.98 -8.09
N PRO A 444 1.35 2.69 -7.08
CA PRO A 444 -0.06 2.62 -6.74
C PRO A 444 -0.94 3.22 -7.85
N THR A 445 -2.25 3.00 -7.76
CA THR A 445 -3.27 3.65 -8.57
C THR A 445 -3.14 5.16 -8.40
N LYS A 446 -3.04 5.92 -9.51
CA LYS A 446 -2.93 7.39 -9.43
C LYS A 446 -4.13 7.99 -8.71
N GLY A 447 -3.87 9.03 -7.92
CA GLY A 447 -4.86 9.68 -7.05
C GLY A 447 -5.15 8.95 -5.73
N THR A 448 -4.58 7.77 -5.47
CA THR A 448 -4.71 7.12 -4.13
C THR A 448 -3.66 7.58 -3.12
N VAL A 449 -2.56 8.15 -3.62
CA VAL A 449 -1.57 8.90 -2.84
C VAL A 449 -1.61 10.34 -3.34
N SER A 450 -1.72 11.31 -2.43
CA SER A 450 -1.80 12.73 -2.78
C SER A 450 -0.58 13.20 -3.57
N ALA A 451 -0.82 13.99 -4.62
CA ALA A 451 0.20 14.69 -5.39
C ALA A 451 0.52 16.10 -4.83
N LYS A 452 -0.11 16.52 -3.73
CA LYS A 452 0.20 17.80 -3.08
C LYS A 452 1.65 17.81 -2.58
N GLY A 453 2.40 18.87 -2.90
CA GLY A 453 3.83 18.95 -2.57
C GLY A 453 4.72 18.07 -3.46
N LEU A 454 4.21 17.56 -4.59
CA LEU A 454 5.02 16.98 -5.65
C LEU A 454 5.24 18.03 -6.76
N VAL A 455 6.50 18.27 -7.15
CA VAL A 455 6.82 18.98 -8.40
C VAL A 455 6.27 18.17 -9.58
N PRO A 456 5.25 18.69 -10.29
CA PRO A 456 4.55 17.90 -11.29
C PRO A 456 5.41 17.73 -12.55
N ALA A 457 5.53 16.49 -12.98
CA ALA A 457 6.01 16.11 -14.29
C ALA A 457 4.84 16.09 -15.29
N CYS A 458 3.83 15.25 -15.12
CA CYS A 458 2.54 15.34 -15.82
C CYS A 458 1.45 15.20 -14.76
N ARG A 459 0.91 16.32 -14.27
CA ARG A 459 0.03 16.37 -13.10
C ARG A 459 -1.15 15.38 -13.14
N THR A 460 -1.74 15.12 -14.31
CA THR A 460 -2.86 14.18 -14.47
C THR A 460 -2.45 12.69 -14.42
N LEU A 461 -1.16 12.41 -14.47
CA LEU A 461 -0.58 11.07 -14.56
C LEU A 461 0.34 10.72 -13.37
N ASP A 462 0.92 11.72 -12.74
CA ASP A 462 1.95 11.55 -11.72
C ASP A 462 1.46 10.74 -10.52
N THR A 463 2.32 9.85 -10.05
CA THR A 463 2.07 9.01 -8.88
C THR A 463 3.31 8.99 -8.01
N ILE A 464 3.16 9.24 -6.70
CA ILE A 464 4.20 8.92 -5.71
C ILE A 464 4.24 7.40 -5.53
N THR A 465 5.42 6.82 -5.64
CA THR A 465 5.66 5.38 -5.61
C THR A 465 6.53 4.99 -4.42
N VAL A 466 6.59 3.68 -4.13
CA VAL A 466 7.47 3.13 -3.10
C VAL A 466 8.51 2.24 -3.77
N VAL A 467 9.78 2.47 -3.47
CA VAL A 467 10.86 1.50 -3.73
C VAL A 467 11.30 0.86 -2.43
N SER A 468 11.40 -0.46 -2.38
CA SER A 468 11.71 -1.22 -1.16
C SER A 468 12.43 -2.53 -1.48
N PRO A 469 13.07 -3.18 -0.49
CA PRO A 469 13.71 -4.47 -0.67
C PRO A 469 12.71 -5.61 -0.94
N SER A 470 11.46 -5.46 -0.48
CA SER A 470 10.44 -6.52 -0.52
C SER A 470 9.02 -5.99 -0.73
N ILE A 471 8.11 -6.85 -1.20
CA ILE A 471 6.68 -6.53 -1.36
C ILE A 471 6.00 -6.24 -0.01
N PRO A 472 6.24 -6.99 1.08
CA PRO A 472 5.71 -6.66 2.39
C PRO A 472 6.07 -5.23 2.85
N ASP A 473 7.33 -4.81 2.67
CA ASP A 473 7.76 -3.45 3.00
C ASP A 473 7.04 -2.40 2.13
N ALA A 474 6.92 -2.64 0.81
CA ALA A 474 6.19 -1.75 -0.09
C ALA A 474 4.72 -1.60 0.33
N ARG A 475 4.06 -2.72 0.66
CA ARG A 475 2.66 -2.74 1.11
C ARG A 475 2.50 -1.98 2.42
N LYS A 476 3.41 -2.17 3.37
CA LYS A 476 3.35 -1.51 4.67
C LYS A 476 3.44 0.00 4.54
N VAL A 477 4.38 0.50 3.71
CA VAL A 477 4.50 1.93 3.42
C VAL A 477 3.28 2.44 2.65
N TRP A 478 2.79 1.69 1.66
CA TRP A 478 1.60 2.06 0.89
C TRP A 478 0.36 2.27 1.77
N GLN A 479 0.10 1.36 2.71
CA GLN A 479 -1.04 1.47 3.63
C GLN A 479 -1.00 2.74 4.49
N ILE A 480 0.19 3.29 4.72
CA ILE A 480 0.38 4.53 5.48
C ILE A 480 0.14 5.75 4.58
N ILE A 481 0.73 5.77 3.37
CA ILE A 481 0.68 6.96 2.51
C ILE A 481 -0.60 7.07 1.66
N ALA A 482 -1.32 5.96 1.44
CA ALA A 482 -2.52 5.90 0.61
C ALA A 482 -3.77 6.42 1.35
N GLN A 483 -3.75 7.73 1.65
CA GLN A 483 -4.85 8.44 2.27
C GLN A 483 -5.49 9.39 1.28
N HIS A 484 -6.81 9.50 1.35
CA HIS A 484 -7.55 10.50 0.59
C HIS A 484 -7.19 11.90 1.08
N ASP A 485 -6.83 12.78 0.15
CA ASP A 485 -6.53 14.18 0.42
C ASP A 485 -7.59 15.05 -0.25
N ARG A 486 -8.46 15.65 0.56
CA ARG A 486 -9.54 16.52 0.07
C ARG A 486 -9.05 17.80 -0.60
N ASP A 487 -7.81 18.20 -0.33
CA ASP A 487 -7.21 19.42 -0.90
C ASP A 487 -6.47 19.13 -2.22
N ASP A 488 -6.27 17.86 -2.59
CA ASP A 488 -5.71 17.47 -3.88
C ASP A 488 -6.85 17.16 -4.87
N PRO A 489 -7.04 17.98 -5.93
CA PRO A 489 -8.11 17.78 -6.90
C PRO A 489 -8.00 16.48 -7.71
N PHE A 490 -6.82 15.83 -7.71
CA PHE A 490 -6.62 14.54 -8.36
C PHE A 490 -6.74 13.35 -7.39
N SER A 491 -6.95 13.61 -6.10
CA SER A 491 -7.19 12.54 -5.12
C SER A 491 -8.52 11.87 -5.40
N LYS A 492 -8.49 10.54 -5.54
CA LYS A 492 -9.69 9.74 -5.76
C LYS A 492 -10.40 9.48 -4.45
N LEU A 493 -11.73 9.57 -4.51
CA LEU A 493 -12.57 9.16 -3.40
C LEU A 493 -12.43 7.63 -3.19
N PRO A 494 -12.14 7.17 -1.96
CA PRO A 494 -11.93 5.74 -1.73
C PRO A 494 -13.10 4.84 -2.18
N HIS A 495 -14.34 5.32 -2.06
CA HIS A 495 -15.54 4.56 -2.44
C HIS A 495 -15.77 4.46 -3.97
N THR A 496 -15.04 5.23 -4.79
CA THR A 496 -15.13 5.13 -6.27
C THR A 496 -14.19 4.09 -6.86
N LEU A 497 -13.28 3.54 -6.04
CA LEU A 497 -12.28 2.58 -6.48
C LEU A 497 -12.86 1.16 -6.49
N VAL A 498 -12.53 0.39 -7.52
CA VAL A 498 -13.06 -0.97 -7.71
C VAL A 498 -12.63 -1.89 -6.57
N THR A 499 -13.55 -2.79 -6.17
CA THR A 499 -13.31 -3.87 -5.21
C THR A 499 -13.69 -5.21 -5.83
N TRP A 500 -13.15 -6.30 -5.29
CA TRP A 500 -13.44 -7.67 -5.74
C TRP A 500 -13.81 -8.57 -4.56
N LYS A 501 -14.23 -9.80 -4.86
CA LYS A 501 -14.42 -10.84 -3.86
C LYS A 501 -13.07 -11.42 -3.43
N THR A 502 -12.94 -11.76 -2.16
CA THR A 502 -11.79 -12.46 -1.61
C THR A 502 -11.89 -13.96 -1.90
N ASP A 503 -10.76 -14.60 -2.16
CA ASP A 503 -10.63 -16.06 -2.18
C ASP A 503 -9.68 -16.47 -1.05
N PHE A 504 -10.23 -17.11 -0.02
CA PHE A 504 -9.46 -17.48 1.16
C PHE A 504 -8.29 -18.45 0.88
N ARG A 505 -8.31 -19.11 -0.28
CA ARG A 505 -7.24 -20.01 -0.75
C ARG A 505 -6.01 -19.23 -1.26
N GLY A 506 -6.16 -17.93 -1.53
CA GLY A 506 -5.11 -17.07 -2.09
C GLY A 506 -4.74 -17.39 -3.55
N PRO A 507 -3.89 -16.57 -4.20
CA PRO A 507 -3.61 -16.72 -5.64
C PRO A 507 -2.92 -18.04 -6.01
N ARG A 508 -2.10 -18.61 -5.12
CA ARG A 508 -1.35 -19.84 -5.39
C ARG A 508 -2.26 -21.07 -5.53
N MET A 509 -3.24 -21.21 -4.63
CA MET A 509 -4.15 -22.37 -4.61
C MET A 509 -5.48 -22.09 -5.32
N GLY A 510 -6.03 -20.88 -5.13
CA GLY A 510 -7.25 -20.44 -5.82
C GLY A 510 -7.02 -20.14 -7.31
N GLY A 511 -5.77 -19.90 -7.69
CA GLY A 511 -5.37 -19.52 -9.04
C GLY A 511 -5.60 -18.04 -9.34
N PHE A 512 -5.01 -17.59 -10.44
CA PHE A 512 -5.22 -16.24 -10.99
C PHE A 512 -5.08 -16.29 -12.51
N THR A 513 -5.61 -15.28 -13.20
CA THR A 513 -5.47 -15.13 -14.66
C THR A 513 -4.47 -14.04 -15.00
N PHE A 514 -3.64 -14.26 -16.00
CA PHE A 514 -2.70 -13.23 -16.45
C PHE A 514 -2.58 -13.15 -17.97
N GLY A 515 -2.40 -11.94 -18.49
CA GLY A 515 -2.04 -11.67 -19.88
C GLY A 515 -0.55 -11.31 -20.03
N ILE A 516 -0.02 -11.41 -21.24
CA ILE A 516 1.36 -11.01 -21.60
C ILE A 516 1.36 -10.24 -22.93
N PRO A 517 2.42 -9.47 -23.25
CA PRO A 517 2.56 -8.85 -24.56
C PRO A 517 2.66 -9.88 -25.69
N PRO A 518 2.24 -9.53 -26.92
CA PRO A 518 2.44 -10.38 -28.09
C PRO A 518 3.93 -10.50 -28.44
N PRO A 519 4.34 -11.53 -29.20
CA PRO A 519 5.73 -11.68 -29.65
C PRO A 519 6.31 -10.42 -30.32
N SER A 520 5.53 -9.73 -31.14
CA SER A 520 5.95 -8.48 -31.80
C SER A 520 6.38 -7.37 -30.84
N ALA A 521 5.74 -7.27 -29.67
CA ALA A 521 6.14 -6.33 -28.64
C ALA A 521 7.39 -6.83 -27.88
N LEU A 522 7.50 -8.14 -27.69
CA LEU A 522 8.65 -8.77 -27.01
C LEU A 522 9.94 -8.72 -27.86
N ASP A 523 9.83 -8.63 -29.18
CA ASP A 523 10.97 -8.49 -30.09
C ASP A 523 11.80 -7.19 -29.84
N GLU A 524 11.22 -6.20 -29.16
CA GLU A 524 11.93 -5.01 -28.69
C GLU A 524 12.94 -5.33 -27.57
N CYS A 525 12.73 -6.41 -26.82
CA CYS A 525 13.66 -6.87 -25.81
C CYS A 525 14.92 -7.47 -26.44
N THR A 526 16.05 -7.36 -25.72
CA THR A 526 17.24 -8.16 -26.06
C THR A 526 16.93 -9.66 -25.93
N PRO A 527 17.63 -10.55 -26.67
CA PRO A 527 17.39 -12.00 -26.58
C PRO A 527 17.43 -12.54 -25.15
N LYS A 528 18.38 -12.07 -24.32
CA LYS A 528 18.47 -12.47 -22.90
C LYS A 528 17.21 -12.10 -22.10
N TYR A 529 16.62 -10.94 -22.35
CA TYR A 529 15.38 -10.52 -21.71
C TYR A 529 14.17 -11.33 -22.19
N GLN A 530 14.12 -11.68 -23.49
CA GLN A 530 13.08 -12.56 -24.03
C GLN A 530 13.14 -13.94 -23.36
N ASP A 531 14.34 -14.53 -23.23
CA ASP A 531 14.54 -15.82 -22.58
C ASP A 531 14.12 -15.80 -21.10
N LEU A 532 14.56 -14.79 -20.35
CA LEU A 532 14.19 -14.64 -18.94
C LEU A 532 12.68 -14.40 -18.77
N PHE A 533 12.06 -13.62 -19.64
CA PHE A 533 10.62 -13.40 -19.60
C PHE A 533 9.85 -14.70 -19.91
N ALA A 534 10.28 -15.46 -20.92
CA ALA A 534 9.67 -16.75 -21.24
C ALA A 534 9.78 -17.73 -20.05
N ARG A 535 10.92 -17.76 -19.34
CA ARG A 535 11.09 -18.51 -18.10
C ARG A 535 10.14 -18.01 -17.00
N ALA A 536 10.03 -16.70 -16.83
CA ALA A 536 9.15 -16.10 -15.83
C ALA A 536 7.67 -16.48 -16.06
N VAL A 537 7.22 -16.50 -17.32
CA VAL A 537 5.88 -16.97 -17.69
C VAL A 537 5.65 -18.43 -17.28
N GLN A 538 6.62 -19.33 -17.44
CA GLN A 538 6.47 -20.73 -17.00
C GLN A 538 6.41 -20.86 -15.47
N VAL A 539 7.19 -20.07 -14.75
CA VAL A 539 7.14 -20.03 -13.28
C VAL A 539 5.77 -19.56 -12.80
N LEU A 540 5.22 -18.50 -13.40
CA LEU A 540 3.87 -18.00 -13.06
C LEU A 540 2.79 -19.06 -13.30
N ARG A 541 2.88 -19.81 -14.41
CA ARG A 541 1.95 -20.93 -14.69
C ARG A 541 2.04 -22.02 -13.62
N SER A 542 3.25 -22.32 -13.15
CA SER A 542 3.50 -23.30 -12.10
C SER A 542 3.03 -22.82 -10.72
N ALA A 543 2.87 -21.50 -10.55
CA ALA A 543 2.45 -20.86 -9.31
C ALA A 543 0.93 -20.58 -9.23
N GLY A 544 0.12 -21.20 -10.10
CA GLY A 544 -1.35 -21.04 -10.13
C GLY A 544 -1.87 -20.08 -11.19
N GLY A 545 -0.99 -19.52 -12.02
CA GLY A 545 -1.35 -18.61 -13.10
C GLY A 545 -1.92 -19.32 -14.33
N ARG A 546 -3.06 -18.83 -14.83
CA ARG A 546 -3.62 -19.21 -16.13
C ARG A 546 -3.38 -18.10 -17.14
N LEU A 547 -2.58 -18.40 -18.17
CA LEU A 547 -2.35 -17.49 -19.28
C LEU A 547 -3.64 -17.30 -20.09
N VAL A 548 -4.00 -16.04 -20.34
CA VAL A 548 -5.17 -15.64 -21.13
C VAL A 548 -4.72 -14.63 -22.17
N GLU A 549 -5.16 -14.81 -23.40
CA GLU A 549 -4.89 -13.88 -24.49
C GLU A 549 -5.66 -12.57 -24.26
N ILE A 550 -5.01 -11.44 -24.53
CA ILE A 550 -5.56 -10.10 -24.35
C ILE A 550 -5.33 -9.25 -25.60
N ASP A 551 -6.20 -8.29 -25.87
CA ASP A 551 -5.94 -7.26 -26.87
C ASP A 551 -4.92 -6.24 -26.33
N TYR A 552 -3.64 -6.48 -26.65
CA TYR A 552 -2.54 -5.65 -26.18
C TYR A 552 -2.45 -4.29 -26.90
N THR A 553 -3.11 -4.14 -28.06
CA THR A 553 -3.11 -2.92 -28.88
C THR A 553 -3.56 -1.69 -28.07
N THR A 554 -4.48 -1.88 -27.13
CA THR A 554 -4.94 -0.81 -26.22
C THR A 554 -3.79 -0.18 -25.43
N PHE A 555 -2.83 -0.99 -24.98
CA PHE A 555 -1.70 -0.53 -24.19
C PHE A 555 -0.61 0.10 -25.05
N GLU A 556 -0.36 -0.43 -26.26
CA GLU A 556 0.58 0.15 -27.21
C GLU A 556 0.16 1.57 -27.61
N VAL A 557 -1.08 1.73 -28.10
CA VAL A 557 -1.63 3.03 -28.51
C VAL A 557 -1.67 4.02 -27.33
N ALA A 558 -1.92 3.54 -26.11
CA ALA A 558 -1.87 4.38 -24.92
C ALA A 558 -0.44 4.83 -24.58
N GLY A 559 0.57 4.01 -24.86
CA GLY A 559 1.98 4.34 -24.67
C GLY A 559 2.41 5.49 -25.56
N ASP A 560 1.98 5.48 -26.83
CA ASP A 560 2.31 6.49 -27.82
C ASP A 560 1.83 7.89 -27.41
N LEU A 561 0.67 7.98 -26.74
CA LEU A 561 0.12 9.26 -26.28
C LEU A 561 1.05 10.03 -25.32
N LEU A 562 1.96 9.35 -24.62
CA LEU A 562 2.78 9.97 -23.59
C LEU A 562 3.86 10.90 -24.16
N TYR A 563 4.56 10.48 -25.22
CA TYR A 563 5.66 11.23 -25.82
C TYR A 563 5.40 11.65 -27.28
N GLU A 564 4.51 10.96 -28.00
CA GLU A 564 4.12 11.31 -29.37
C GLU A 564 2.81 12.10 -29.43
N GLY A 565 2.04 12.09 -28.34
CA GLY A 565 0.80 12.86 -28.18
C GLY A 565 0.96 14.14 -27.34
N ALA A 566 -0.17 14.78 -27.05
CA ALA A 566 -0.23 16.05 -26.32
C ALA A 566 0.23 16.00 -24.83
N LEU A 567 0.42 14.82 -24.24
CA LEU A 567 0.78 14.68 -22.82
C LEU A 567 2.20 15.20 -22.50
N LEU A 568 3.11 15.21 -23.49
CA LEU A 568 4.41 15.88 -23.34
C LEU A 568 4.27 17.39 -23.07
N HIS A 569 3.24 18.03 -23.64
CA HIS A 569 2.98 19.46 -23.43
C HIS A 569 2.28 19.74 -22.10
N GLU A 570 1.60 18.75 -21.50
CA GLU A 570 1.18 18.85 -20.10
C GLU A 570 2.39 19.05 -19.19
N ARG A 571 3.50 18.35 -19.46
CA ARG A 571 4.74 18.51 -18.70
C ARG A 571 5.31 19.91 -18.79
N MET A 572 5.30 20.46 -19.99
CA MET A 572 5.75 21.84 -20.20
C MET A 572 4.85 22.85 -19.48
N THR A 573 3.55 22.59 -19.45
CA THR A 573 2.57 23.40 -18.71
C THR A 573 2.81 23.33 -17.21
N CYS A 574 3.14 22.13 -16.69
CA CYS A 574 3.46 21.90 -15.27
C CYS A 574 4.73 22.63 -14.82
N ILE A 575 5.76 22.64 -15.65
CA ILE A 575 7.03 23.35 -15.39
C ILE A 575 6.84 24.88 -15.53
N GLY A 576 5.95 25.30 -16.43
CA GLY A 576 5.67 26.71 -16.69
C GLY A 576 6.40 27.23 -17.93
N LEU A 577 5.64 27.80 -18.85
CA LEU A 577 6.14 28.25 -20.15
C LEU A 577 7.15 29.41 -20.03
N ASP A 578 6.95 30.32 -19.08
CA ASP A 578 7.87 31.43 -18.83
C ASP A 578 9.22 30.95 -18.31
N PHE A 579 9.22 29.94 -17.42
CA PHE A 579 10.46 29.32 -16.98
C PHE A 579 11.19 28.69 -18.17
N LEU A 580 10.49 27.86 -18.96
CA LEU A 580 11.09 27.20 -20.12
C LEU A 580 11.64 28.23 -21.12
N ARG A 581 10.88 29.26 -21.50
CA ARG A 581 11.34 30.27 -22.47
C ARG A 581 12.58 31.02 -22.02
N ASN A 582 12.70 31.32 -20.73
CA ASN A 582 13.78 32.14 -20.20
C ASN A 582 15.01 31.34 -19.75
N ARG A 583 14.86 30.03 -19.49
CA ARG A 583 15.87 29.20 -18.84
C ARG A 583 16.15 27.87 -19.54
N LEU A 584 15.60 27.64 -20.74
CA LEU A 584 15.79 26.39 -21.51
C LEU A 584 17.27 26.03 -21.69
N GLU A 585 18.11 27.04 -21.93
CA GLU A 585 19.55 26.89 -22.17
C GLU A 585 20.32 26.41 -20.92
N GLU A 586 19.75 26.57 -19.73
CA GLU A 586 20.35 26.19 -18.44
C GLU A 586 19.96 24.76 -18.01
N LEU A 587 19.08 24.09 -18.76
CA LEU A 587 18.68 22.71 -18.51
C LEU A 587 19.76 21.72 -18.97
N HIS A 588 19.70 20.51 -18.41
CA HIS A 588 20.53 19.40 -18.84
C HIS A 588 20.43 19.22 -20.37
N PRO A 589 21.54 18.99 -21.11
CA PRO A 589 21.53 19.05 -22.58
C PRO A 589 20.45 18.22 -23.28
N VAL A 590 20.18 17.02 -22.74
CA VAL A 590 19.11 16.13 -23.26
C VAL A 590 17.71 16.70 -22.99
N ILE A 591 17.49 17.30 -21.82
CA ILE A 591 16.21 17.91 -21.44
C ILE A 591 15.96 19.18 -22.26
N LYS A 592 17.01 20.00 -22.42
CA LYS A 592 17.03 21.14 -23.34
C LYS A 592 16.62 20.72 -24.76
N ALA A 593 17.25 19.68 -25.31
CA ALA A 593 16.95 19.20 -26.66
C ALA A 593 15.49 18.73 -26.78
N LEU A 594 15.01 17.94 -25.82
CA LEU A 594 13.64 17.43 -25.79
C LEU A 594 12.60 18.56 -25.72
N PHE A 595 12.72 19.47 -24.76
CA PHE A 595 11.77 20.57 -24.59
C PHE A 595 11.90 21.63 -25.68
N GLY A 596 13.11 21.87 -26.21
CA GLY A 596 13.30 22.74 -27.37
C GLY A 596 12.56 22.22 -28.61
N GLY A 597 12.65 20.91 -28.87
CA GLY A 597 11.88 20.27 -29.95
C GLY A 597 10.37 20.36 -29.74
N ALA A 598 9.89 20.14 -28.52
CA ALA A 598 8.47 20.23 -28.17
C ALA A 598 7.93 21.68 -28.24
N LEU A 599 8.74 22.68 -27.90
CA LEU A 599 8.40 24.11 -28.04
C LEU A 599 8.33 24.54 -29.51
N ALA A 600 9.18 23.97 -30.36
CA ALA A 600 9.21 24.28 -31.79
C ALA A 600 7.98 23.73 -32.54
N ASN A 601 7.38 22.65 -32.02
CA ASN A 601 6.23 21.97 -32.64
C ASN A 601 5.09 21.76 -31.61
N PRO A 602 4.40 22.83 -31.17
CA PRO A 602 3.29 22.68 -30.23
C PRO A 602 2.06 22.03 -30.90
N PRO A 603 1.33 21.14 -30.20
CA PRO A 603 0.09 20.58 -30.69
C PRO A 603 -0.98 21.66 -30.81
N SER A 604 -1.89 21.51 -31.78
CA SER A 604 -3.07 22.36 -31.83
C SER A 604 -4.03 22.01 -30.70
N ALA A 605 -4.95 22.91 -30.35
CA ALA A 605 -6.00 22.60 -29.39
C ALA A 605 -6.84 21.38 -29.84
N TYR A 606 -7.01 21.21 -31.15
CA TYR A 606 -7.67 20.04 -31.73
C TYR A 606 -6.92 18.74 -31.39
N ASP A 607 -5.59 18.71 -31.53
CA ASP A 607 -4.78 17.53 -31.19
C ASP A 607 -4.91 17.19 -29.70
N VAL A 608 -4.90 18.20 -28.82
CA VAL A 608 -5.09 18.02 -27.37
C VAL A 608 -6.44 17.35 -27.07
N PHE A 609 -7.54 17.88 -27.62
CA PHE A 609 -8.87 17.32 -27.36
C PHE A 609 -9.07 15.94 -28.02
N ARG A 610 -8.47 15.71 -29.20
CA ARG A 610 -8.45 14.39 -29.83
C ARG A 610 -7.75 13.36 -28.95
N ASP A 611 -6.56 13.68 -28.46
CA ASP A 611 -5.75 12.77 -27.64
C ASP A 611 -6.41 12.52 -26.28
N GLN A 612 -7.04 13.53 -25.67
CA GLN A 612 -7.85 13.37 -24.45
C GLN A 612 -9.03 12.42 -24.68
N ALA A 613 -9.77 12.57 -25.78
CA ALA A 613 -10.88 11.68 -26.11
C ALA A 613 -10.38 10.23 -26.32
N LEU A 614 -9.24 10.06 -26.99
CA LEU A 614 -8.61 8.77 -27.18
C LEU A 614 -8.17 8.15 -25.85
N GLN A 615 -7.53 8.92 -24.96
CA GLN A 615 -7.12 8.47 -23.63
C GLN A 615 -8.31 7.94 -22.81
N ILE A 616 -9.46 8.64 -22.84
CA ILE A 616 -10.67 8.20 -22.14
C ILE A 616 -11.17 6.84 -22.69
N GLN A 617 -11.19 6.69 -24.03
CA GLN A 617 -11.59 5.44 -24.67
C GLN A 617 -10.65 4.28 -24.31
N LEU A 618 -9.34 4.51 -24.36
CA LEU A 618 -8.32 3.51 -24.00
C LEU A 618 -8.38 3.15 -22.52
N THR A 619 -8.63 4.12 -21.63
CA THR A 619 -8.84 3.87 -20.20
C THR A 619 -10.02 2.93 -19.98
N ARG A 620 -11.12 3.13 -20.71
CA ARG A 620 -12.28 2.23 -20.63
C ARG A 620 -11.96 0.82 -21.13
N LYS A 621 -11.20 0.69 -22.23
CA LYS A 621 -10.76 -0.61 -22.77
C LYS A 621 -9.82 -1.32 -21.80
N ALA A 622 -8.87 -0.61 -21.19
CA ALA A 622 -7.98 -1.15 -20.17
C ALA A 622 -8.78 -1.69 -18.97
N GLN A 623 -9.78 -0.94 -18.48
CA GLN A 623 -10.68 -1.44 -17.43
C GLN A 623 -11.40 -2.73 -17.83
N GLN A 624 -11.85 -2.84 -19.08
CA GLN A 624 -12.51 -4.06 -19.59
C GLN A 624 -11.53 -5.24 -19.66
N ALA A 625 -10.27 -5.01 -20.01
CA ALA A 625 -9.23 -6.04 -20.03
C ALA A 625 -8.98 -6.66 -18.65
N PHE A 626 -9.27 -5.93 -17.56
CA PHE A 626 -9.16 -6.43 -16.18
C PHE A 626 -10.48 -6.93 -15.57
N ASP A 627 -11.58 -6.94 -16.33
CA ASP A 627 -12.88 -7.45 -15.87
C ASP A 627 -12.96 -8.98 -16.09
N THR A 628 -12.58 -9.73 -15.06
CA THR A 628 -12.61 -11.21 -15.10
C THR A 628 -14.01 -11.79 -15.28
N LEU A 629 -15.08 -11.05 -14.96
CA LEU A 629 -16.45 -11.50 -15.19
C LEU A 629 -16.84 -11.44 -16.68
N ARG A 630 -16.05 -10.74 -17.51
CA ARG A 630 -16.23 -10.60 -18.95
C ARG A 630 -15.09 -11.22 -19.76
N GLY A 631 -14.32 -12.12 -19.15
CA GLY A 631 -13.21 -12.82 -19.81
C GLY A 631 -11.88 -12.06 -19.81
N GLY A 632 -11.78 -10.95 -19.06
CA GLY A 632 -10.52 -10.28 -18.80
C GLY A 632 -9.59 -11.06 -17.84
N VAL A 633 -8.50 -10.42 -17.45
CA VAL A 633 -7.43 -10.98 -16.61
C VAL A 633 -7.36 -10.32 -15.24
N ASP A 634 -6.79 -11.01 -14.25
CA ASP A 634 -6.49 -10.40 -12.96
C ASP A 634 -5.34 -9.40 -13.06
N VAL A 635 -4.30 -9.77 -13.84
CA VAL A 635 -3.10 -8.96 -14.04
C VAL A 635 -2.56 -9.07 -15.47
N LEU A 636 -1.85 -8.02 -15.91
CA LEU A 636 -1.00 -8.03 -17.10
C LEU A 636 0.45 -8.13 -16.63
N VAL A 637 1.20 -9.10 -17.14
CA VAL A 637 2.61 -9.29 -16.78
C VAL A 637 3.49 -8.97 -17.97
N VAL A 638 4.46 -8.08 -17.78
CA VAL A 638 5.37 -7.60 -18.84
C VAL A 638 6.83 -7.61 -18.34
N PRO A 639 7.84 -7.69 -19.23
CA PRO A 639 9.18 -7.26 -18.86
C PRO A 639 9.12 -5.82 -18.34
N THR A 640 9.84 -5.48 -17.25
CA THR A 640 9.79 -4.09 -16.75
C THR A 640 10.39 -3.10 -17.74
N THR A 641 11.34 -3.55 -18.56
CA THR A 641 11.99 -2.77 -19.62
C THR A 641 12.60 -3.72 -20.66
N THR A 642 13.20 -3.18 -21.73
CA THR A 642 13.67 -3.95 -22.90
C THR A 642 15.12 -4.45 -22.80
N GLN A 643 15.96 -3.73 -22.07
CA GLN A 643 17.39 -4.01 -21.90
C GLN A 643 17.99 -3.21 -20.75
N HIS A 644 19.18 -3.59 -20.26
CA HIS A 644 19.97 -2.80 -19.31
C HIS A 644 21.21 -2.19 -20.00
N PRO A 645 21.15 -0.94 -20.47
CA PRO A 645 22.25 -0.34 -21.21
C PRO A 645 23.38 0.16 -20.30
N THR A 646 24.57 0.30 -20.88
CA THR A 646 25.66 1.00 -20.21
C THR A 646 25.41 2.51 -20.17
N VAL A 647 26.06 3.21 -19.24
CA VAL A 647 26.07 4.69 -19.18
C VAL A 647 26.59 5.26 -20.50
N GLU A 648 27.64 4.68 -21.05
CA GLU A 648 28.21 5.08 -22.35
C GLU A 648 27.18 4.97 -23.49
N GLN A 649 26.50 3.83 -23.61
CA GLN A 649 25.46 3.63 -24.62
C GLN A 649 24.31 4.64 -24.45
N MET A 650 23.89 4.91 -23.21
CA MET A 650 22.84 5.87 -22.92
C MET A 650 23.26 7.31 -23.24
N VAL A 651 24.50 7.69 -22.97
CA VAL A 651 25.00 9.03 -23.31
C VAL A 651 25.16 9.20 -24.82
N ALA A 652 25.55 8.13 -25.54
CA ALA A 652 25.69 8.15 -26.99
C ALA A 652 24.35 8.26 -27.74
N ASP A 653 23.27 7.70 -27.20
CA ASP A 653 21.93 7.74 -27.82
C ASP A 653 20.81 8.05 -26.80
N PRO A 654 20.80 9.26 -26.23
CA PRO A 654 20.06 9.54 -25.00
C PRO A 654 18.54 9.64 -25.17
N LEU A 655 18.03 9.85 -26.39
CA LEU A 655 16.59 9.99 -26.64
C LEU A 655 15.96 8.67 -27.09
N ARG A 656 16.49 8.06 -28.14
CA ARG A 656 15.92 6.83 -28.72
C ARG A 656 16.03 5.66 -27.76
N LEU A 657 17.21 5.45 -27.16
CA LEU A 657 17.41 4.36 -26.21
C LEU A 657 16.54 4.54 -24.96
N ASN A 658 16.43 5.76 -24.44
CA ASN A 658 15.54 6.03 -23.31
C ASN A 658 14.06 5.76 -23.65
N SER A 659 13.60 6.12 -24.84
CA SER A 659 12.24 5.81 -25.28
C SER A 659 12.00 4.29 -25.31
N LYS A 660 12.97 3.54 -25.86
CA LYS A 660 12.95 2.07 -25.91
C LYS A 660 12.88 1.41 -24.52
N LEU A 661 13.43 2.03 -23.49
CA LEU A 661 13.30 1.51 -22.11
C LEU A 661 11.85 1.55 -21.61
N GLY A 662 11.00 2.41 -22.19
CA GLY A 662 9.64 2.65 -21.75
C GLY A 662 8.54 1.85 -22.48
N THR A 663 8.92 0.98 -23.42
CA THR A 663 7.99 0.16 -24.24
C THR A 663 6.88 -0.51 -23.42
N PHE A 664 7.21 -1.03 -22.23
CA PHE A 664 6.27 -1.74 -21.35
C PHE A 664 5.76 -0.90 -20.17
N THR A 665 6.08 0.39 -20.10
CA THR A 665 5.79 1.22 -18.92
C THR A 665 4.99 2.49 -19.20
N HIS A 666 5.10 3.07 -20.39
CA HIS A 666 4.51 4.37 -20.75
C HIS A 666 2.99 4.45 -20.55
N TYR A 667 2.26 3.38 -20.86
CA TYR A 667 0.80 3.39 -20.86
C TYR A 667 0.17 3.35 -19.46
N ALA A 668 0.87 2.86 -18.43
CA ALA A 668 0.24 2.51 -17.17
C ALA A 668 -0.55 3.66 -16.52
N ASN A 669 0.05 4.85 -16.39
CA ASN A 669 -0.68 6.01 -15.84
C ASN A 669 -1.62 6.66 -16.87
N VAL A 670 -1.31 6.54 -18.16
CA VAL A 670 -2.16 7.05 -19.26
C VAL A 670 -3.55 6.42 -19.20
N VAL A 671 -3.63 5.11 -18.93
CA VAL A 671 -4.88 4.36 -18.82
C VAL A 671 -5.24 3.94 -17.38
N ASP A 672 -4.75 4.68 -16.39
CA ASP A 672 -5.16 4.57 -14.98
C ASP A 672 -4.94 3.19 -14.32
N MET A 673 -3.78 2.58 -14.56
CA MET A 673 -3.38 1.28 -14.01
C MET A 673 -2.55 1.43 -12.74
N CYS A 674 -2.42 0.36 -11.96
CA CYS A 674 -1.42 0.19 -10.90
C CYS A 674 -0.41 -0.89 -11.31
N GLY A 675 0.74 -0.98 -10.62
CA GLY A 675 1.71 -2.02 -10.93
C GLY A 675 2.85 -2.14 -9.93
N VAL A 676 3.55 -3.27 -9.96
CA VAL A 676 4.74 -3.53 -9.15
C VAL A 676 5.82 -4.21 -9.98
N ASN A 677 7.02 -3.64 -9.99
CA ASN A 677 8.21 -4.34 -10.44
C ASN A 677 8.67 -5.32 -9.37
N VAL A 678 8.95 -6.56 -9.75
CA VAL A 678 9.58 -7.57 -8.91
C VAL A 678 10.83 -8.14 -9.60
N PRO A 679 11.92 -8.40 -8.85
CA PRO A 679 13.07 -9.14 -9.38
C PRO A 679 12.63 -10.54 -9.86
N ALA A 680 13.07 -10.92 -11.06
CA ALA A 680 12.63 -12.14 -11.74
C ALA A 680 13.80 -12.91 -12.38
N GLY A 681 15.00 -12.77 -11.81
CA GLY A 681 16.20 -13.49 -12.21
C GLY A 681 17.41 -12.59 -12.43
N MET A 682 18.54 -13.22 -12.76
CA MET A 682 19.80 -12.56 -13.09
C MET A 682 20.29 -13.07 -14.44
N TYR A 683 21.12 -12.28 -15.11
CA TYR A 683 21.84 -12.70 -16.31
C TYR A 683 23.23 -12.10 -16.33
N ALA A 684 24.17 -12.77 -17.00
CA ALA A 684 25.47 -12.18 -17.30
C ALA A 684 25.36 -11.36 -18.60
N ASP A 685 25.89 -10.14 -18.64
CA ASP A 685 26.01 -9.35 -19.87
C ASP A 685 27.07 -9.94 -20.83
N GLU A 686 27.55 -9.17 -21.81
CA GLU A 686 28.59 -9.63 -22.75
C GLU A 686 29.99 -9.68 -22.12
N GLU A 687 30.23 -8.91 -21.06
CA GLU A 687 31.49 -8.87 -20.30
C GLU A 687 31.50 -9.84 -19.10
N GLY A 688 30.39 -10.55 -18.85
CA GLY A 688 30.24 -11.49 -17.75
C GLY A 688 29.72 -10.87 -16.44
N ILE A 689 29.32 -9.60 -16.46
CA ILE A 689 28.77 -8.89 -15.29
C ILE A 689 27.35 -9.41 -15.03
N LYS A 690 27.09 -9.89 -13.80
CA LYS A 690 25.76 -10.35 -13.38
C LYS A 690 24.84 -9.15 -13.12
N LEU A 691 23.80 -9.00 -13.92
CA LEU A 691 22.80 -7.94 -13.84
C LEU A 691 21.40 -8.50 -13.54
N PRO A 692 20.53 -7.72 -12.89
CA PRO A 692 19.17 -8.14 -12.57
C PRO A 692 18.24 -8.04 -13.78
N PHE A 693 17.24 -8.91 -13.79
CA PHE A 693 16.07 -8.83 -14.65
C PHE A 693 14.81 -8.70 -13.78
N GLY A 694 13.84 -7.90 -14.23
CA GLY A 694 12.58 -7.68 -13.52
C GLY A 694 11.38 -7.78 -14.44
N ILE A 695 10.26 -8.21 -13.87
CA ILE A 695 8.95 -8.12 -14.51
C ILE A 695 8.09 -7.11 -13.76
N THR A 696 7.17 -6.47 -14.48
CA THR A 696 6.11 -5.67 -13.86
C THR A 696 4.80 -6.43 -13.92
N VAL A 697 4.19 -6.64 -12.75
CA VAL A 697 2.81 -7.11 -12.62
C VAL A 697 1.91 -5.88 -12.57
N LEU A 698 1.02 -5.73 -13.54
CA LEU A 698 0.13 -4.59 -13.73
C LEU A 698 -1.33 -4.98 -13.48
N GLY A 699 -2.11 -4.05 -12.94
CA GLY A 699 -3.55 -4.23 -12.71
C GLY A 699 -4.35 -2.97 -13.04
N GLY A 700 -5.67 -3.13 -13.14
CA GLY A 700 -6.58 -2.00 -13.32
C GLY A 700 -6.59 -1.03 -12.13
N SER A 701 -7.27 0.11 -12.34
CA SER A 701 -7.47 1.13 -11.30
C SER A 701 -8.09 0.54 -10.03
N GLY A 702 -7.39 0.70 -8.90
CA GLY A 702 -7.81 0.23 -7.59
C GLY A 702 -7.45 -1.23 -7.28
N PHE A 703 -6.80 -1.96 -8.20
CA PHE A 703 -6.37 -3.37 -8.02
C PHE A 703 -5.01 -3.52 -7.30
N ASP A 704 -4.54 -2.45 -6.67
CA ASP A 704 -3.25 -2.36 -5.98
C ASP A 704 -2.92 -3.59 -5.13
N ALA A 705 -3.85 -3.96 -4.25
CA ALA A 705 -3.67 -5.09 -3.34
C ALA A 705 -3.65 -6.44 -4.07
N LYS A 706 -4.51 -6.62 -5.07
CA LYS A 706 -4.53 -7.84 -5.91
C LYS A 706 -3.21 -8.01 -6.65
N VAL A 707 -2.68 -6.92 -7.21
CA VAL A 707 -1.38 -6.90 -7.88
C VAL A 707 -0.28 -7.30 -6.91
N LEU A 708 -0.26 -6.73 -5.70
CA LEU A 708 0.73 -7.07 -4.68
C LEU A 708 0.60 -8.53 -4.20
N ASP A 709 -0.62 -9.07 -4.06
CA ASP A 709 -0.86 -10.47 -3.65
C ASP A 709 -0.31 -11.45 -4.71
N ILE A 710 -0.59 -11.20 -5.99
CA ILE A 710 -0.11 -12.04 -7.10
C ILE A 710 1.41 -11.89 -7.28
N ALA A 711 1.93 -10.66 -7.15
CA ALA A 711 3.36 -10.41 -7.23
C ALA A 711 4.15 -11.07 -6.10
N ALA A 712 3.59 -11.19 -4.89
CA ALA A 712 4.23 -11.92 -3.78
C ALA A 712 4.38 -13.41 -4.11
N VAL A 713 3.33 -14.02 -4.68
CA VAL A 713 3.41 -15.40 -5.17
C VAL A 713 4.44 -15.56 -6.27
N ALA A 714 4.55 -14.57 -7.18
CA ALA A 714 5.55 -14.56 -8.24
C ALA A 714 6.98 -14.45 -7.67
N GLU A 715 7.23 -13.51 -6.76
CA GLU A 715 8.51 -13.29 -6.10
C GLU A 715 9.00 -14.55 -5.38
N GLU A 716 8.15 -15.19 -4.57
CA GLU A 716 8.47 -16.46 -3.92
C GLU A 716 8.80 -17.55 -4.94
N ALA A 717 7.99 -17.69 -5.99
CA ALA A 717 8.19 -18.70 -7.02
C ALA A 717 9.49 -18.48 -7.80
N PHE A 718 9.88 -17.23 -8.07
CA PHE A 718 11.15 -16.88 -8.70
C PHE A 718 12.33 -17.18 -7.79
N GLN A 719 12.24 -16.84 -6.50
CA GLN A 719 13.28 -17.21 -5.54
C GLN A 719 13.46 -18.73 -5.48
N GLU A 720 12.37 -19.52 -5.47
CA GLU A 720 12.45 -20.99 -5.49
C GLU A 720 13.03 -21.52 -6.83
N ALA A 721 12.65 -20.93 -7.96
CA ALA A 721 13.08 -21.38 -9.29
C ALA A 721 14.53 -20.99 -9.64
N PHE A 722 14.98 -19.82 -9.19
CA PHE A 722 16.29 -19.25 -9.53
C PHE A 722 17.33 -19.35 -8.40
N ALA A 723 17.00 -19.91 -7.22
CA ALA A 723 17.98 -20.16 -6.15
C ALA A 723 19.17 -21.05 -6.55
N LYS A 724 19.16 -21.64 -7.76
CA LYS A 724 20.22 -22.49 -8.30
C LYS A 724 21.11 -21.81 -9.35
N ASP A 725 20.77 -20.59 -9.77
CA ASP A 725 21.46 -19.78 -10.79
C ASP A 725 22.25 -18.62 -10.14
#